data_AF-A0A7V6E7X0-F1
#
_entry.id   AF-A0A7V6E7X0-F1
#
_cell.length_a   1.000
_cell.length_b   1.000
_cell.length_c   1.000
_cell.angle_alpha   90.00
_cell.angle_beta   90.00
_cell.angle_gamma   90.00
#
_symmetry.space_group_name_H-M   'P 1'
#
loop_
_entity.id
_entity.type
_entity.pdbx_description
1 polymer ?
#
loop_
_entity_poly.entity_id
_entity_poly.type
_entity_poly.pdbx_seq_one_letter_code
_entity_poly.pdbx_strand_id
1 'polypeptide(L)'
;MHILSGLASIALASIALLASSHRLASRLDFAPVDKASALLVFFASQIVFCILACATFGHLDRAHVLIVSLAVSSLVLLFVPKGKPFLKELWAFVFDRLKKEPHLVLLALPLLAFYFTLYTTAFFLPPLGYDPLNYHLTIAGTAIQRHDLSPVFFPRFFHLYAYFPENAVLFSLWTMLLMGCDLFLPFVNLPFLLLWLFSMFKIARHFDISRALSLLFSCTTLTFPMMANLATEAYAEPVLWASFLGTIRFALLGARGFLPAMLLTGILLGTKTTSIPLSILVFGVALYSLFLTNDASIKKLALLFSLFLCSSLLLGSFFYIRNIVLTGNPFTPVPVRIFEDIVVFDGAEGLDTALMKTTVFSHLSYLWDSGLLLKSLIGQVYVPQGSFGLGPLGTLYLIAGPFAGLLLPRQKRLVLPLMSCGLLIVLLYLFTPYSGTFMPFNVRFMTGAPVLFGIFLVKALQNQNISEGLVGFLLLLFQILGFFYSHISVDTNVFFVFTIFFALSIALAVAKKKGMALLPASKTRKAFCYCALVFLGTFLVFSLHEYKAKTRVQKYRNMTEPFRIAMNIYADCLEAVEKHVPKGKVAIALNETAGFMYPFLGMHLERELTYINIGHDDFRLHYMFPMANPRASEDKEAWIRRVMDASPDALLVLRVTGDRDEPVEKRWAIERQDIFKKMFQDEWCSLFLINTGRGGK
;
A
#
# COMPACT_ATOMS: atom_id res chain seq x y z
N MET A 1 3.73 23.19 17.37
CA MET A 1 4.91 23.38 16.49
C MET A 1 5.21 22.19 15.60
N HIS A 2 5.37 20.98 16.14
CA HIS A 2 5.68 19.76 15.36
C HIS A 2 4.75 19.56 14.13
N ILE A 3 3.43 19.59 14.32
CA ILE A 3 2.44 19.44 13.24
C ILE A 3 2.55 20.51 12.15
N LEU A 4 2.80 21.77 12.52
CA LEU A 4 2.95 22.86 11.56
C LEU A 4 4.22 22.69 10.71
N SER A 5 5.33 22.30 11.35
CA SER A 5 6.58 21.96 10.65
C SER A 5 6.40 20.76 9.72
N GLY A 6 5.69 19.73 10.18
CA GLY A 6 5.37 18.56 9.37
C GLY A 6 4.53 18.90 8.15
N LEU A 7 3.47 19.67 8.34
CA LEU A 7 2.61 20.17 7.26
C LEU A 7 3.36 21.01 6.24
N ALA A 8 4.21 21.93 6.71
CA ALA A 8 5.03 22.74 5.82
C ALA A 8 6.01 21.87 5.01
N SER A 9 6.65 20.89 5.64
CA SER A 9 7.64 20.02 5.00
C SER A 9 7.00 19.12 3.94
N ILE A 10 5.91 18.43 4.28
CA ILE A 10 5.20 17.54 3.34
C ILE A 10 4.56 18.34 2.20
N ALA A 11 3.99 19.51 2.47
CA ALA A 11 3.41 20.37 1.45
C ALA A 11 4.50 20.91 0.51
N LEU A 12 5.61 21.42 1.03
CA LEU A 12 6.71 21.96 0.24
C LEU A 12 7.31 20.89 -0.68
N ALA A 13 7.66 19.72 -0.12
CA ALA A 13 8.21 18.62 -0.91
C ALA A 13 7.22 18.12 -1.96
N SER A 14 5.96 17.87 -1.56
CA SER A 14 4.95 17.33 -2.48
C SER A 14 4.58 18.31 -3.59
N ILE A 15 4.45 19.62 -3.29
CA ILE A 15 4.18 20.65 -4.30
C ILE A 15 5.36 20.77 -5.28
N ALA A 16 6.59 20.74 -4.78
CA ALA A 16 7.78 20.77 -5.64
C ALA A 16 7.79 19.58 -6.60
N LEU A 17 7.65 18.35 -6.09
CA LEU A 17 7.63 17.12 -6.89
C LEU A 17 6.43 17.08 -7.86
N LEU A 18 5.25 17.56 -7.45
CA LEU A 18 4.09 17.70 -8.34
C LEU A 18 4.33 18.71 -9.46
N ALA A 19 5.01 19.83 -9.18
CA ALA A 19 5.32 20.83 -10.18
C ALA A 19 6.32 20.32 -11.24
N SER A 20 7.38 19.63 -10.82
CA SER A 20 8.32 18.96 -11.73
C SER A 20 7.65 17.82 -12.51
N SER A 21 6.81 17.02 -11.86
CA SER A 21 6.05 15.95 -12.50
C SER A 21 5.06 16.48 -13.54
N HIS A 22 4.38 17.61 -13.24
CA HIS A 22 3.53 18.30 -14.20
C HIS A 22 4.34 18.81 -15.39
N ARG A 23 5.54 19.36 -15.14
CA ARG A 23 6.44 19.80 -16.21
C ARG A 23 6.78 18.64 -17.15
N LEU A 24 7.18 17.49 -16.62
CA LEU A 24 7.48 16.29 -17.41
C LEU A 24 6.25 15.78 -18.18
N ALA A 25 5.11 15.61 -17.51
CA ALA A 25 3.87 15.13 -18.14
C ALA A 25 3.36 16.07 -19.24
N SER A 26 3.51 17.39 -19.08
CA SER A 26 3.08 18.39 -20.07
C SER A 26 3.86 18.34 -21.39
N ARG A 27 5.04 17.69 -21.40
CA ARG A 27 5.88 17.49 -22.58
C ARG A 27 5.49 16.26 -23.40
N LEU A 28 4.73 15.35 -22.83
CA LEU A 28 4.29 14.15 -23.52
C LEU A 28 3.12 14.49 -24.46
N ASP A 29 3.17 13.97 -25.69
CA ASP A 29 2.09 14.11 -26.67
C ASP A 29 0.96 13.10 -26.39
N PHE A 30 0.31 13.30 -25.25
CA PHE A 30 -0.71 12.43 -24.69
C PHE A 30 -2.05 13.13 -24.57
N ALA A 31 -3.11 12.33 -24.57
CA ALA A 31 -4.44 12.80 -24.18
C ALA A 31 -4.45 13.27 -22.70
N PRO A 32 -5.36 14.19 -22.29
CA PRO A 32 -5.34 14.77 -20.95
C PRO A 32 -5.35 13.75 -19.80
N VAL A 33 -6.12 12.66 -19.92
CA VAL A 33 -6.16 11.59 -18.90
C VAL A 33 -4.83 10.82 -18.83
N ASP A 34 -4.20 10.55 -19.97
CA ASP A 34 -2.90 9.87 -20.01
C ASP A 34 -1.78 10.78 -19.44
N LYS A 35 -1.88 12.11 -19.63
CA LYS A 35 -1.00 13.08 -18.97
C LYS A 35 -1.23 13.12 -17.45
N ALA A 36 -2.47 12.99 -16.99
CA ALA A 36 -2.76 12.88 -15.56
C ALA A 36 -2.19 11.58 -14.96
N SER A 37 -2.30 10.45 -15.66
CA SER A 37 -1.59 9.22 -15.26
C SER A 37 -0.08 9.44 -15.22
N ALA A 38 0.51 10.07 -16.24
CA ALA A 38 1.95 10.29 -16.31
C ALA A 38 2.44 11.23 -15.18
N LEU A 39 1.64 12.24 -14.83
CA LEU A 39 1.89 13.09 -13.66
C LEU A 39 2.02 12.25 -12.38
N LEU A 40 1.10 11.31 -12.15
CA LEU A 40 1.14 10.42 -10.97
C LEU A 40 2.36 9.49 -11.02
N VAL A 41 2.70 8.96 -12.20
CA VAL A 41 3.91 8.12 -12.38
C VAL A 41 5.18 8.88 -12.04
N PHE A 42 5.37 10.08 -12.61
CA PHE A 42 6.57 10.88 -12.34
C PHE A 42 6.64 11.29 -10.86
N PHE A 43 5.50 11.60 -10.25
CA PHE A 43 5.44 11.96 -8.84
C PHE A 43 5.86 10.78 -7.95
N ALA A 44 5.28 9.59 -8.16
CA ALA A 44 5.64 8.39 -7.43
C ALA A 44 7.11 7.99 -7.63
N SER A 45 7.61 8.08 -8.86
CA SER A 45 9.00 7.76 -9.19
C SER A 45 9.99 8.71 -8.53
N GLN A 46 9.66 10.00 -8.46
CA GLN A 46 10.48 10.99 -7.76
C GLN A 46 10.51 10.74 -6.25
N ILE A 47 9.38 10.35 -5.63
CA ILE A 47 9.36 9.97 -4.21
C ILE A 47 10.29 8.78 -3.96
N VAL A 48 10.12 7.68 -4.72
CA VAL A 48 10.96 6.48 -4.58
C VAL A 48 12.44 6.84 -4.74
N PHE A 49 12.78 7.60 -5.78
CA PHE A 49 14.15 8.06 -6.01
C PHE A 49 14.72 8.87 -4.84
N CYS A 50 13.98 9.86 -4.33
CA CYS A 50 14.46 10.74 -3.25
C CYS A 50 14.70 9.94 -1.96
N ILE A 51 13.78 9.04 -1.60
CA ILE A 51 13.90 8.21 -0.40
C ILE A 51 15.06 7.23 -0.53
N LEU A 52 15.17 6.51 -1.66
CA LEU A 52 16.26 5.57 -1.89
C LEU A 52 17.62 6.28 -1.90
N ALA A 53 17.73 7.44 -2.56
CA ALA A 53 18.96 8.22 -2.56
C ALA A 53 19.39 8.61 -1.15
N CYS A 54 18.48 9.15 -0.32
CA CYS A 54 18.80 9.52 1.06
C CYS A 54 19.19 8.31 1.91
N ALA A 55 18.47 7.20 1.75
CA ALA A 55 18.73 5.96 2.49
C ALA A 55 20.07 5.32 2.12
N THR A 56 20.47 5.35 0.84
CA THR A 56 21.77 4.81 0.39
C THR A 56 22.94 5.51 1.07
N PHE A 57 22.80 6.79 1.42
CA PHE A 57 23.84 7.56 2.11
C PHE A 57 23.66 7.61 3.63
N GLY A 58 22.70 6.86 4.22
CA GLY A 58 22.45 6.89 5.67
C GLY A 58 21.92 8.24 6.17
N HIS A 59 21.27 9.01 5.30
CA HIS A 59 20.72 10.34 5.58
C HIS A 59 19.20 10.36 5.41
N LEU A 60 18.52 9.29 5.83
CA LEU A 60 17.06 9.20 5.77
C LEU A 60 16.41 9.98 6.91
N ASP A 61 16.51 11.31 6.84
CA ASP A 61 15.80 12.23 7.71
C ASP A 61 15.00 13.28 6.92
N ARG A 62 14.18 14.05 7.65
CA ARG A 62 13.26 15.04 7.07
C ARG A 62 13.99 16.11 6.26
N ALA A 63 15.14 16.59 6.73
CA ALA A 63 15.86 17.69 6.11
C ALA A 63 16.49 17.26 4.78
N HIS A 64 17.18 16.12 4.78
CA HIS A 64 17.81 15.58 3.58
C HIS A 64 16.79 15.20 2.51
N VAL A 65 15.69 14.54 2.88
CA VAL A 65 14.63 14.20 1.91
C VAL A 65 14.01 15.45 1.31
N LEU A 66 13.81 16.52 2.11
CA LEU A 66 13.31 17.80 1.61
C LEU A 66 14.31 18.45 0.63
N ILE A 67 15.60 18.51 0.99
CA ILE A 67 16.66 19.08 0.14
C ILE A 67 16.75 18.32 -1.19
N VAL A 68 16.80 16.99 -1.16
CA VAL A 68 16.88 16.16 -2.37
C VAL A 68 15.63 16.33 -3.22
N SER A 69 14.44 16.38 -2.62
CA SER A 69 13.19 16.63 -3.35
C SER A 69 13.20 17.98 -4.06
N LEU A 70 13.62 19.04 -3.37
CA LEU A 70 13.75 20.37 -3.95
C LEU A 70 14.81 20.42 -5.06
N ALA A 71 15.94 19.74 -4.88
CA ALA A 71 17.00 19.65 -5.88
C ALA A 71 16.50 18.93 -7.15
N VAL A 72 15.89 17.74 -7.01
CA VAL A 72 15.31 16.98 -8.12
C VAL A 72 14.26 17.82 -8.86
N SER A 73 13.34 18.45 -8.14
CA SER A 73 12.35 19.33 -8.76
C SER A 73 12.96 20.52 -9.47
N SER A 74 13.96 21.16 -8.88
CA SER A 74 14.66 22.31 -9.46
C SER A 74 15.37 21.92 -10.75
N LEU A 75 16.09 20.79 -10.76
CA LEU A 75 16.75 20.26 -11.97
C LEU A 75 15.72 20.04 -13.09
N VAL A 76 14.60 19.39 -12.80
CA VAL A 76 13.54 19.18 -13.80
C VAL A 76 12.97 20.51 -14.29
N LEU A 77 12.69 21.46 -13.40
CA LEU A 77 12.09 22.74 -13.77
C LEU A 77 13.03 23.64 -14.58
N LEU A 78 14.35 23.53 -14.36
CA LEU A 78 15.39 24.25 -15.08
C LEU A 78 15.68 23.63 -16.46
N PHE A 79 15.84 22.30 -16.53
CA PHE A 79 16.31 21.62 -17.74
C PHE A 79 15.18 21.12 -18.65
N VAL A 80 13.95 20.95 -18.15
CA VAL A 80 12.82 20.50 -18.97
C VAL A 80 11.99 21.70 -19.44
N PRO A 81 11.93 21.98 -20.75
CA PRO A 81 11.16 23.10 -21.30
C PRO A 81 9.69 23.08 -20.87
N LYS A 82 9.04 24.25 -20.79
CA LYS A 82 7.59 24.32 -20.48
C LYS A 82 6.80 23.58 -21.58
N GLY A 83 5.95 22.65 -21.18
CA GLY A 83 4.97 22.00 -22.07
C GLY A 83 3.64 22.74 -22.11
N LYS A 84 2.68 22.17 -22.84
CA LYS A 84 1.32 22.73 -22.93
C LYS A 84 0.57 22.48 -21.59
N PRO A 85 -0.08 23.49 -21.00
CA PRO A 85 -0.77 23.34 -19.72
C PRO A 85 -2.00 22.42 -19.87
N PHE A 86 -1.87 21.16 -19.48
CA PHE A 86 -2.91 20.16 -19.72
C PHE A 86 -3.95 20.06 -18.59
N LEU A 87 -3.64 20.52 -17.36
CA LEU A 87 -4.62 20.43 -16.26
C LEU A 87 -5.85 21.28 -16.54
N LYS A 88 -5.68 22.48 -17.13
CA LYS A 88 -6.79 23.32 -17.56
C LYS A 88 -7.63 22.63 -18.65
N GLU A 89 -6.96 21.96 -19.59
CA GLU A 89 -7.62 21.17 -20.64
C GLU A 89 -8.37 19.98 -20.06
N LEU A 90 -7.78 19.27 -19.10
CA LEU A 90 -8.39 18.14 -18.39
C LEU A 90 -9.63 18.59 -17.64
N TRP A 91 -9.54 19.67 -16.86
CA TRP A 91 -10.68 20.22 -16.13
C TRP A 91 -11.78 20.69 -17.09
N ALA A 92 -11.43 21.46 -18.13
CA ALA A 92 -12.39 21.87 -19.15
C ALA A 92 -13.07 20.67 -19.82
N PHE A 93 -12.29 19.64 -20.14
CA PHE A 93 -12.79 18.39 -20.71
C PHE A 93 -13.74 17.68 -19.73
N VAL A 94 -13.39 17.54 -18.46
CA VAL A 94 -14.26 16.93 -17.43
C VAL A 94 -15.55 17.74 -17.30
N PHE A 95 -15.49 19.06 -17.11
CA PHE A 95 -16.68 19.90 -16.94
C PHE A 95 -17.57 19.94 -18.17
N ASP A 96 -17.00 20.05 -19.38
CA ASP A 96 -17.75 19.97 -20.63
C ASP A 96 -18.49 18.62 -20.73
N ARG A 97 -17.84 17.53 -20.32
CA ARG A 97 -18.44 16.20 -20.32
C ARG A 97 -19.53 16.04 -19.28
N LEU A 98 -19.29 16.48 -18.04
CA LEU A 98 -20.34 16.46 -17.00
C LEU A 98 -21.55 17.30 -17.40
N LYS A 99 -21.35 18.39 -18.15
CA LYS A 99 -22.44 19.22 -18.69
C LYS A 99 -23.22 18.52 -19.80
N LYS A 100 -22.53 17.83 -20.72
CA LYS A 100 -23.14 17.14 -21.87
C LYS A 100 -23.76 15.78 -21.50
N GLU A 101 -23.17 15.10 -20.53
CA GLU A 101 -23.48 13.72 -20.14
C GLU A 101 -23.65 13.67 -18.60
N PRO A 102 -24.68 14.33 -18.02
CA PRO A 102 -24.82 14.46 -16.56
C PRO A 102 -24.99 13.12 -15.83
N HIS A 103 -25.49 12.10 -16.54
CA HIS A 103 -25.60 10.74 -16.00
C HIS A 103 -24.22 10.15 -15.62
N LEU A 104 -23.10 10.62 -16.20
CA LEU A 104 -21.76 10.19 -15.77
C LEU A 104 -21.47 10.53 -14.31
N VAL A 105 -22.03 11.64 -13.79
CA VAL A 105 -21.93 11.98 -12.37
C VAL A 105 -22.63 10.93 -11.54
N LEU A 106 -23.85 10.53 -11.93
CA LEU A 106 -24.63 9.52 -11.22
C LEU A 106 -23.91 8.17 -11.22
N LEU A 107 -23.20 7.82 -12.29
CA LEU A 107 -22.38 6.60 -12.37
C LEU A 107 -21.14 6.65 -11.47
N ALA A 108 -20.51 7.81 -11.31
CA ALA A 108 -19.33 7.98 -10.46
C ALA A 108 -19.67 8.23 -8.98
N LEU A 109 -20.90 8.67 -8.68
CA LEU A 109 -21.32 9.05 -7.33
C LEU A 109 -21.17 7.92 -6.30
N PRO A 110 -21.51 6.64 -6.59
CA PRO A 110 -21.28 5.55 -5.64
C PRO A 110 -19.81 5.37 -5.27
N LEU A 111 -18.90 5.49 -6.24
CA LEU A 111 -17.45 5.45 -5.99
C LEU A 111 -17.03 6.62 -5.10
N LEU A 112 -17.45 7.84 -5.44
CA LEU A 112 -17.10 9.04 -4.69
C LEU A 112 -17.63 8.96 -3.25
N ALA A 113 -18.89 8.53 -3.06
CA ALA A 113 -19.48 8.33 -1.76
C ALA A 113 -18.71 7.27 -0.96
N PHE A 114 -18.43 6.12 -1.56
CA PHE A 114 -17.66 5.04 -0.94
C PHE A 114 -16.29 5.51 -0.45
N TYR A 115 -15.47 6.09 -1.33
CA TYR A 115 -14.14 6.54 -0.95
C TYR A 115 -14.15 7.72 0.00
N PHE A 116 -15.07 8.67 -0.15
CA PHE A 116 -15.21 9.76 0.80
C PHE A 116 -15.59 9.22 2.19
N THR A 117 -16.50 8.23 2.31
CA THR A 117 -16.79 7.54 3.58
C THR A 117 -15.56 6.87 4.14
N LEU A 118 -14.85 6.09 3.33
CA LEU A 118 -13.66 5.37 3.78
C LEU A 118 -12.57 6.31 4.29
N TYR A 119 -12.19 7.31 3.50
CA TYR A 119 -11.12 8.23 3.89
C TYR A 119 -11.51 9.12 5.06
N THR A 120 -12.77 9.56 5.14
CA THR A 120 -13.22 10.31 6.32
C THR A 120 -13.14 9.45 7.58
N THR A 121 -13.66 8.22 7.54
CA THR A 121 -13.55 7.27 8.66
C THR A 121 -12.08 6.99 9.02
N ALA A 122 -11.26 6.61 8.04
CA ALA A 122 -9.86 6.25 8.26
C ALA A 122 -9.02 7.42 8.78
N PHE A 123 -9.39 8.67 8.47
CA PHE A 123 -8.69 9.83 9.01
C PHE A 123 -8.79 9.95 10.54
N PHE A 124 -9.89 9.46 11.12
CA PHE A 124 -10.11 9.45 12.57
C PHE A 124 -9.62 8.16 13.25
N LEU A 125 -9.28 7.14 12.48
CA LEU A 125 -8.84 5.85 13.00
C LEU A 125 -7.32 5.76 12.98
N PRO A 126 -6.71 5.10 13.98
CA PRO A 126 -5.32 4.68 13.83
C PRO A 126 -5.20 3.62 12.72
N PRO A 127 -3.99 3.29 12.23
CA PRO A 127 -3.83 2.19 11.29
C PRO A 127 -4.35 0.89 11.89
N LEU A 128 -5.05 0.10 11.09
CA LEU A 128 -5.71 -1.14 11.51
C LEU A 128 -5.35 -2.33 10.61
N GLY A 129 -4.68 -2.12 9.48
CA GLY A 129 -4.33 -3.22 8.58
C GLY A 129 -3.36 -4.21 9.22
N TYR A 130 -3.55 -5.51 8.99
CA TYR A 130 -2.70 -6.56 9.54
C TYR A 130 -1.25 -6.44 9.10
N ASP A 131 -0.98 -6.46 7.80
CA ASP A 131 0.37 -6.31 7.26
C ASP A 131 0.98 -4.94 7.63
N PRO A 132 0.24 -3.80 7.51
CA PRO A 132 0.65 -2.51 8.05
C PRO A 132 1.18 -2.55 9.47
N LEU A 133 0.40 -3.12 10.40
CA LEU A 133 0.71 -3.11 11.82
C LEU A 133 1.79 -4.13 12.22
N ASN A 134 1.92 -5.22 11.48
CA ASN A 134 2.93 -6.24 11.76
C ASN A 134 4.31 -5.81 11.26
N TYR A 135 4.44 -5.48 9.97
CA TYR A 135 5.76 -5.26 9.37
C TYR A 135 5.88 -3.98 8.52
N HIS A 136 4.92 -3.61 7.67
CA HIS A 136 5.15 -2.48 6.75
C HIS A 136 5.39 -1.15 7.50
N LEU A 137 4.52 -0.79 8.46
CA LEU A 137 4.70 0.45 9.21
C LEU A 137 5.78 0.33 10.28
N THR A 138 6.05 -0.87 10.78
CA THR A 138 7.19 -1.13 11.66
C THR A 138 8.51 -0.87 10.92
N ILE A 139 8.64 -1.34 9.67
CA ILE A 139 9.79 -1.09 8.78
C ILE A 139 9.92 0.41 8.51
N ALA A 140 8.82 1.08 8.13
CA ALA A 140 8.84 2.53 7.90
C ALA A 140 9.30 3.32 9.14
N GLY A 141 8.73 3.02 10.31
CA GLY A 141 9.07 3.71 11.56
C GLY A 141 10.52 3.49 11.98
N THR A 142 11.00 2.24 11.89
CA THR A 142 12.38 1.88 12.23
C THR A 142 13.37 2.53 11.26
N ALA A 143 13.05 2.56 9.96
CA ALA A 143 13.88 3.23 8.95
C ALA A 143 14.03 4.74 9.23
N ILE A 144 12.96 5.40 9.64
CA ILE A 144 12.99 6.82 10.04
C ILE A 144 13.87 7.03 11.28
N GLN A 145 13.80 6.14 12.27
CA GLN A 145 14.58 6.25 13.50
C GLN A 145 16.07 5.95 13.30
N ARG A 146 16.41 5.04 12.38
CA ARG A 146 17.79 4.64 12.08
C ARG A 146 18.46 5.47 10.98
N HIS A 147 17.68 6.26 10.24
CA HIS A 147 18.14 7.02 9.08
C HIS A 147 18.65 6.15 7.91
N ASP A 148 18.21 4.89 7.82
CA ASP A 148 18.57 3.96 6.76
C ASP A 148 17.42 3.00 6.39
N LEU A 149 17.65 2.12 5.42
CA LEU A 149 16.74 1.03 5.03
C LEU A 149 17.33 -0.35 5.38
N SER A 150 18.06 -0.43 6.49
CA SER A 150 18.58 -1.71 7.01
C SER A 150 17.41 -2.64 7.37
N PRO A 151 17.58 -3.98 7.26
CA PRO A 151 16.55 -4.91 7.68
C PRO A 151 16.14 -4.71 9.14
N VAL A 152 14.84 -4.74 9.40
CA VAL A 152 14.30 -4.75 10.75
C VAL A 152 14.37 -6.17 11.30
N PHE A 153 14.87 -6.31 12.53
CA PHE A 153 14.93 -7.61 13.18
C PHE A 153 13.59 -7.95 13.81
N PHE A 154 12.90 -8.92 13.22
CA PHE A 154 11.61 -9.42 13.67
C PHE A 154 11.75 -10.76 14.41
N PRO A 155 10.76 -11.12 15.25
CA PRO A 155 10.55 -12.50 15.68
C PRO A 155 10.42 -13.46 14.50
N ARG A 156 10.77 -14.75 14.71
CA ARG A 156 11.01 -15.78 13.68
C ARG A 156 10.04 -15.75 12.49
N PHE A 157 8.72 -15.76 12.73
CA PHE A 157 7.73 -15.82 11.65
C PHE A 157 7.75 -14.59 10.73
N PHE A 158 8.10 -13.41 11.26
CA PHE A 158 8.12 -12.17 10.49
C PHE A 158 9.51 -11.80 9.94
N HIS A 159 10.56 -12.54 10.29
CA HIS A 159 11.93 -12.19 9.85
C HIS A 159 12.06 -12.18 8.31
N LEU A 160 11.31 -13.03 7.60
CA LEU A 160 11.33 -13.10 6.14
C LEU A 160 10.87 -11.79 5.48
N TYR A 161 9.95 -11.06 6.12
CA TYR A 161 9.45 -9.78 5.58
C TYR A 161 10.51 -8.68 5.62
N ALA A 162 11.53 -8.77 6.49
CA ALA A 162 12.62 -7.79 6.54
C ALA A 162 13.41 -7.70 5.22
N TYR A 163 13.38 -8.76 4.43
CA TYR A 163 14.11 -8.92 3.18
C TYR A 163 13.24 -8.75 1.94
N PHE A 164 11.94 -8.50 2.09
CA PHE A 164 11.09 -8.23 0.95
C PHE A 164 11.48 -6.91 0.26
N PRO A 165 11.15 -6.75 -1.02
CA PRO A 165 11.25 -5.46 -1.67
C PRO A 165 10.10 -4.57 -1.17
N GLU A 166 10.43 -3.36 -0.70
CA GLU A 166 9.53 -2.53 0.12
C GLU A 166 9.21 -1.17 -0.52
N ASN A 167 9.12 -1.06 -1.86
CA ASN A 167 8.78 0.21 -2.52
C ASN A 167 7.43 0.78 -2.06
N ALA A 168 6.46 -0.08 -1.74
CA ALA A 168 5.19 0.38 -1.19
C ALA A 168 5.38 1.07 0.18
N VAL A 169 6.28 0.57 1.02
CA VAL A 169 6.59 1.15 2.33
C VAL A 169 7.23 2.53 2.19
N LEU A 170 7.96 2.79 1.09
CA LEU A 170 8.59 4.10 0.86
C LEU A 170 7.56 5.24 0.77
N PHE A 171 6.32 4.96 0.34
CA PHE A 171 5.26 5.97 0.32
C PHE A 171 4.71 6.24 1.72
N SER A 172 4.59 5.22 2.56
CA SER A 172 4.24 5.39 3.98
C SER A 172 5.34 6.18 4.69
N LEU A 173 6.59 5.81 4.45
CA LEU A 173 7.78 6.50 4.94
C LEU A 173 7.80 7.97 4.50
N TRP A 174 7.52 8.27 3.23
CA TRP A 174 7.43 9.65 2.73
C TRP A 174 6.44 10.49 3.54
N THR A 175 5.24 9.96 3.79
CA THR A 175 4.22 10.70 4.56
C THR A 175 4.63 10.86 6.03
N MET A 176 5.08 9.78 6.68
CA MET A 176 5.43 9.76 8.10
C MET A 176 6.68 10.58 8.40
N LEU A 177 7.70 10.51 7.57
CA LEU A 177 8.97 11.23 7.76
C LEU A 177 8.77 12.75 7.65
N LEU A 178 8.09 13.20 6.60
CA LEU A 178 7.86 14.62 6.35
C LEU A 178 6.85 15.20 7.34
N MET A 179 5.81 14.45 7.70
CA MET A 179 4.82 14.89 8.69
C MET A 179 5.33 14.75 10.14
N GLY A 180 6.21 13.79 10.40
CA GLY A 180 6.64 13.35 11.73
C GLY A 180 5.58 12.60 12.54
N CYS A 181 4.53 12.12 11.88
CA CYS A 181 3.51 11.28 12.49
C CYS A 181 2.72 10.54 11.43
N ASP A 182 1.81 9.69 11.88
CA ASP A 182 1.03 8.79 11.03
C ASP A 182 -0.29 9.37 10.49
N LEU A 183 -0.49 10.69 10.64
CA LEU A 183 -1.76 11.35 10.35
C LEU A 183 -2.23 11.19 8.90
N PHE A 184 -1.31 11.23 7.93
CA PHE A 184 -1.63 11.12 6.50
C PHE A 184 -1.46 9.72 5.92
N LEU A 185 -1.15 8.71 6.74
CA LEU A 185 -1.08 7.32 6.27
C LEU A 185 -2.34 6.87 5.51
N PRO A 186 -3.57 7.24 5.91
CA PRO A 186 -4.74 6.81 5.18
C PRO A 186 -4.71 7.17 3.69
N PHE A 187 -4.08 8.29 3.32
CA PHE A 187 -4.04 8.79 1.95
C PHE A 187 -2.88 8.27 1.10
N VAL A 188 -2.00 7.43 1.66
CA VAL A 188 -0.79 6.96 0.98
C VAL A 188 -1.09 6.29 -0.36
N ASN A 189 -2.21 5.55 -0.43
CA ASN A 189 -2.61 4.80 -1.62
C ASN A 189 -3.44 5.62 -2.62
N LEU A 190 -3.91 6.82 -2.25
CA LEU A 190 -4.79 7.63 -3.10
C LEU A 190 -4.22 7.92 -4.50
N PRO A 191 -2.94 8.30 -4.68
CA PRO A 191 -2.34 8.51 -6.00
C PRO A 191 -2.39 7.24 -6.87
N PHE A 192 -2.21 6.07 -6.28
CA PHE A 192 -2.22 4.78 -6.97
C PHE A 192 -3.63 4.35 -7.36
N LEU A 193 -4.62 4.60 -6.52
CA LEU A 193 -6.02 4.34 -6.88
C LEU A 193 -6.49 5.25 -8.03
N LEU A 194 -6.05 6.51 -8.06
CA LEU A 194 -6.30 7.39 -9.21
C LEU A 194 -5.59 6.88 -10.47
N LEU A 195 -4.34 6.42 -10.35
CA LEU A 195 -3.61 5.83 -11.47
C LEU A 195 -4.31 4.57 -11.98
N TRP A 196 -4.81 3.71 -11.10
CA TRP A 196 -5.62 2.55 -11.44
C TRP A 196 -6.88 2.98 -12.19
N LEU A 197 -7.67 3.91 -11.64
CA LEU A 197 -8.90 4.41 -12.26
C LEU A 197 -8.65 4.89 -13.69
N PHE A 198 -7.64 5.75 -13.88
CA PHE A 198 -7.31 6.31 -15.19
C PHE A 198 -6.79 5.25 -16.16
N SER A 199 -5.96 4.33 -15.67
CA SER A 199 -5.41 3.25 -16.49
C SER A 199 -6.53 2.33 -16.98
N MET A 200 -7.43 1.90 -16.10
CA MET A 200 -8.54 1.03 -16.47
C MET A 200 -9.56 1.71 -17.37
N PHE A 201 -9.90 2.97 -17.10
CA PHE A 201 -10.73 3.76 -18.00
C PHE A 201 -10.14 3.79 -19.41
N LYS A 202 -8.83 4.05 -19.52
CA LYS A 202 -8.16 4.18 -20.81
C LYS A 202 -7.90 2.84 -21.51
N ILE A 203 -7.65 1.76 -20.78
CA ILE A 203 -7.57 0.40 -21.35
C ILE A 203 -8.95 0.01 -21.88
N ALA A 204 -10.04 0.18 -21.11
CA ALA A 204 -11.39 -0.10 -21.58
C ALA A 204 -11.74 0.68 -22.86
N ARG A 205 -11.37 1.97 -22.91
CA ARG A 205 -11.51 2.80 -24.12
C ARG A 205 -10.69 2.31 -25.30
N HIS A 206 -9.52 1.70 -25.08
CA HIS A 206 -8.72 1.08 -26.13
C HIS A 206 -9.39 -0.17 -26.71
N PHE A 207 -10.28 -0.82 -25.95
CA PHE A 207 -11.11 -1.93 -26.40
C PHE A 207 -12.44 -1.49 -27.05
N ASP A 208 -12.60 -0.20 -27.34
CA ASP A 208 -13.83 0.41 -27.90
C ASP A 208 -15.06 0.21 -27.00
N ILE A 209 -14.86 0.02 -25.70
CA ILE A 209 -15.96 0.06 -24.72
C ILE A 209 -16.43 1.51 -24.62
N SER A 210 -17.74 1.75 -24.58
CA SER A 210 -18.32 3.10 -24.51
C SER A 210 -17.77 3.92 -23.34
N ARG A 211 -17.89 5.26 -23.41
CA ARG A 211 -17.26 6.13 -22.41
C ARG A 211 -17.90 5.96 -21.04
N ALA A 212 -19.23 5.90 -21.00
CA ALA A 212 -19.99 5.67 -19.78
C ALA A 212 -19.66 4.30 -19.18
N LEU A 213 -19.66 3.24 -19.98
CA LEU A 213 -19.29 1.90 -19.52
C LEU A 213 -17.83 1.79 -19.10
N SER A 214 -16.90 2.47 -19.77
CA SER A 214 -15.48 2.48 -19.38
C SER A 214 -15.27 3.16 -18.03
N LEU A 215 -15.97 4.28 -17.79
CA LEU A 215 -15.91 4.96 -16.50
C LEU A 215 -16.50 4.07 -15.41
N LEU A 216 -17.72 3.57 -15.62
CA LEU A 216 -18.39 2.70 -14.68
C LEU A 216 -17.58 1.45 -14.35
N PHE A 217 -17.04 0.78 -15.37
CA PHE A 217 -16.14 -0.37 -15.22
C PHE A 217 -14.89 -0.01 -14.42
N SER A 218 -14.23 1.12 -14.71
CA SER A 218 -13.07 1.55 -13.92
C SER A 218 -13.44 1.82 -12.46
N CYS A 219 -14.61 2.43 -12.21
CA CYS A 219 -15.13 2.63 -10.86
C CYS A 219 -15.41 1.31 -10.15
N THR A 220 -16.04 0.34 -10.81
CA THR A 220 -16.41 -0.94 -10.18
C THR A 220 -15.19 -1.77 -9.77
N THR A 221 -14.08 -1.68 -10.50
CA THR A 221 -12.81 -2.35 -10.12
C THR A 221 -12.20 -1.81 -8.83
N LEU A 222 -12.53 -0.57 -8.46
CA LEU A 222 -12.07 0.08 -7.23
C LEU A 222 -13.05 -0.06 -6.06
N THR A 223 -14.16 -0.78 -6.25
CA THR A 223 -15.18 -1.02 -5.22
C THR A 223 -15.39 -2.50 -4.96
N PHE A 224 -14.41 -3.35 -5.29
CA PHE A 224 -14.39 -4.70 -4.72
C PHE A 224 -14.36 -4.60 -3.19
N PRO A 225 -15.02 -5.50 -2.44
CA PRO A 225 -15.09 -5.43 -0.98
C PRO A 225 -13.73 -5.23 -0.31
N MET A 226 -12.69 -5.92 -0.80
CA MET A 226 -11.31 -5.74 -0.33
C MET A 226 -10.80 -4.30 -0.35
N MET A 227 -11.24 -3.48 -1.30
CA MET A 227 -10.72 -2.13 -1.49
C MET A 227 -11.05 -1.22 -0.32
N ALA A 228 -12.10 -1.53 0.46
CA ALA A 228 -12.41 -0.80 1.69
C ALA A 228 -11.20 -0.75 2.63
N ASN A 229 -10.47 -1.86 2.74
CA ASN A 229 -9.30 -1.98 3.58
C ASN A 229 -8.03 -1.54 2.85
N LEU A 230 -7.83 -1.99 1.60
CA LEU A 230 -6.59 -1.69 0.87
C LEU A 230 -6.42 -0.19 0.58
N ALA A 231 -7.53 0.54 0.42
CA ALA A 231 -7.49 1.95 0.06
C ALA A 231 -6.92 2.86 1.14
N THR A 232 -7.22 2.56 2.40
CA THR A 232 -6.97 3.46 3.53
C THR A 232 -5.91 2.94 4.49
N GLU A 233 -5.37 1.75 4.22
CA GLU A 233 -4.30 1.14 5.00
C GLU A 233 -3.04 1.03 4.14
N ALA A 234 -1.87 1.00 4.79
CA ALA A 234 -0.56 1.00 4.14
C ALA A 234 -0.18 -0.36 3.51
N TYR A 235 -1.10 -0.96 2.75
CA TYR A 235 -0.90 -2.19 1.98
C TYR A 235 -0.11 -1.94 0.69
N ALA A 236 0.64 -2.95 0.26
CA ALA A 236 1.43 -2.89 -0.97
C ALA A 236 0.60 -3.11 -2.25
N GLU A 237 -0.58 -3.73 -2.14
CA GLU A 237 -1.39 -4.15 -3.29
C GLU A 237 -1.87 -2.99 -4.17
N PRO A 238 -2.34 -1.84 -3.66
CA PRO A 238 -2.70 -0.71 -4.50
C PRO A 238 -1.52 -0.21 -5.35
N VAL A 239 -0.32 -0.12 -4.76
CA VAL A 239 0.91 0.26 -5.47
C VAL A 239 1.25 -0.77 -6.55
N LEU A 240 1.24 -2.05 -6.20
CA LEU A 240 1.51 -3.17 -7.10
C LEU A 240 0.57 -3.14 -8.33
N TRP A 241 -0.74 -3.15 -8.08
CA TRP A 241 -1.74 -3.26 -9.15
C TRP A 241 -1.85 -1.98 -9.98
N ALA A 242 -1.80 -0.79 -9.35
CA ALA A 242 -1.81 0.46 -10.11
C ALA A 242 -0.57 0.59 -11.00
N SER A 243 0.60 0.17 -10.52
CA SER A 243 1.82 0.16 -11.32
C SER A 243 1.72 -0.82 -12.47
N PHE A 244 1.27 -2.05 -12.22
CA PHE A 244 1.05 -3.06 -13.27
C PHE A 244 0.07 -2.59 -14.36
N LEU A 245 -1.11 -2.10 -13.96
CA LEU A 245 -2.14 -1.63 -14.89
C LEU A 245 -1.70 -0.35 -15.63
N GLY A 246 -1.00 0.54 -14.94
CA GLY A 246 -0.39 1.73 -15.53
C GLY A 246 0.68 1.38 -16.57
N THR A 247 1.56 0.42 -16.28
CA THR A 247 2.56 -0.05 -17.24
C THR A 247 1.88 -0.65 -18.47
N ILE A 248 0.84 -1.48 -18.31
CA ILE A 248 0.05 -1.98 -19.44
C ILE A 248 -0.51 -0.80 -20.25
N ARG A 249 -1.17 0.17 -19.59
CA ARG A 249 -1.78 1.31 -20.28
C ARG A 249 -0.76 2.09 -21.11
N PHE A 250 0.42 2.36 -20.55
CA PHE A 250 1.48 3.09 -21.22
C PHE A 250 2.17 2.25 -22.30
N ALA A 251 2.31 0.94 -22.11
CA ALA A 251 2.79 0.02 -23.16
C ALA A 251 1.89 0.06 -24.41
N LEU A 252 0.56 0.17 -24.23
CA LEU A 252 -0.41 0.32 -25.33
C LEU A 252 -0.29 1.65 -26.09
N LEU A 253 0.45 2.63 -25.58
CA LEU A 253 0.76 3.87 -26.31
C LEU A 253 2.02 3.72 -27.20
N GLY A 254 2.62 2.53 -27.25
CA GLY A 254 3.83 2.25 -28.01
C GLY A 254 5.03 3.03 -27.49
N ALA A 255 5.93 3.45 -28.40
CA ALA A 255 7.17 4.15 -28.05
C ALA A 255 6.92 5.44 -27.24
N ARG A 256 5.78 6.11 -27.45
CA ARG A 256 5.45 7.36 -26.74
C ARG A 256 5.19 7.13 -25.26
N GLY A 257 4.62 5.99 -24.90
CA GLY A 257 4.31 5.61 -23.50
C GLY A 257 5.47 5.00 -22.74
N PHE A 258 6.59 4.73 -23.41
CA PHE A 258 7.58 3.81 -22.87
C PHE A 258 8.27 4.30 -21.60
N LEU A 259 8.64 5.59 -21.52
CA LEU A 259 9.29 6.13 -20.32
C LEU A 259 8.43 5.97 -19.05
N PRO A 260 7.15 6.44 -19.02
CA PRO A 260 6.26 6.17 -17.89
C PRO A 260 6.06 4.67 -17.61
N ALA A 261 5.98 3.83 -18.65
CA ALA A 261 5.87 2.38 -18.46
C ALA A 261 7.09 1.83 -17.72
N MET A 262 8.31 2.19 -18.13
CA MET A 262 9.53 1.67 -17.48
C MET A 262 9.67 2.15 -16.05
N LEU A 263 9.34 3.41 -15.77
CA LEU A 263 9.31 3.95 -14.41
C LEU A 263 8.38 3.14 -13.51
N LEU A 264 7.16 2.86 -13.98
CA LEU A 264 6.22 2.01 -13.26
C LEU A 264 6.70 0.57 -13.13
N THR A 265 7.40 0.02 -14.12
CA THR A 265 8.01 -1.31 -13.99
C THR A 265 9.09 -1.35 -12.91
N GLY A 266 9.90 -0.30 -12.77
CA GLY A 266 10.88 -0.19 -11.68
C GLY A 266 10.19 -0.15 -10.31
N ILE A 267 9.12 0.67 -10.17
CA ILE A 267 8.30 0.71 -8.94
C ILE A 267 7.69 -0.67 -8.67
N LEU A 268 7.07 -1.28 -9.68
CA LEU A 268 6.44 -2.60 -9.63
C LEU A 268 7.43 -3.65 -9.10
N LEU A 269 8.61 -3.75 -9.73
CA LEU A 269 9.67 -4.69 -9.39
C LEU A 269 10.08 -4.59 -7.92
N GLY A 270 10.28 -3.36 -7.43
CA GLY A 270 10.66 -3.14 -6.02
C GLY A 270 9.49 -3.19 -5.03
N THR A 271 8.26 -3.52 -5.45
CA THR A 271 7.09 -3.55 -4.54
C THR A 271 6.87 -4.92 -3.90
N LYS A 272 7.11 -6.01 -4.63
CA LYS A 272 6.92 -7.40 -4.13
C LYS A 272 7.70 -8.39 -4.98
N THR A 273 8.15 -9.51 -4.42
CA THR A 273 8.82 -10.57 -5.20
C THR A 273 7.92 -11.17 -6.29
N THR A 274 6.61 -11.29 -6.05
CA THR A 274 5.63 -11.72 -7.06
C THR A 274 5.50 -10.77 -8.25
N SER A 275 6.05 -9.57 -8.16
CA SER A 275 6.04 -8.58 -9.23
C SER A 275 7.07 -8.86 -10.34
N ILE A 276 8.08 -9.71 -10.08
CA ILE A 276 9.12 -10.06 -11.06
C ILE A 276 8.51 -10.68 -12.32
N PRO A 277 7.74 -11.80 -12.24
CA PRO A 277 7.08 -12.36 -13.41
C PRO A 277 6.10 -11.38 -14.06
N LEU A 278 5.42 -10.53 -13.27
CA LEU A 278 4.55 -9.48 -13.81
C LEU A 278 5.33 -8.43 -14.60
N SER A 279 6.51 -8.02 -14.13
CA SER A 279 7.38 -7.04 -14.78
C SER A 279 7.91 -7.56 -16.11
N ILE A 280 8.33 -8.83 -16.16
CA ILE A 280 8.75 -9.52 -17.39
C ILE A 280 7.61 -9.56 -18.40
N LEU A 281 6.42 -9.96 -17.93
CA LEU A 281 5.22 -10.05 -18.76
C LEU A 281 4.84 -8.69 -19.37
N VAL A 282 4.81 -7.62 -18.57
CA VAL A 282 4.45 -6.30 -19.11
C VAL A 282 5.55 -5.75 -20.02
N PHE A 283 6.82 -6.05 -19.76
CA PHE A 283 7.89 -5.78 -20.72
C PHE A 283 7.63 -6.49 -22.06
N GLY A 284 7.21 -7.76 -22.03
CA GLY A 284 6.76 -8.51 -23.20
C GLY A 284 5.57 -7.85 -23.92
N VAL A 285 4.57 -7.35 -23.19
CA VAL A 285 3.43 -6.60 -23.76
C VAL A 285 3.89 -5.30 -24.42
N ALA A 286 4.86 -4.59 -23.83
CA ALA A 286 5.45 -3.38 -24.40
C ALA A 286 6.20 -3.67 -25.70
N LEU A 287 7.04 -4.72 -25.71
CA LEU A 287 7.73 -5.19 -26.91
C LEU A 287 6.73 -5.57 -28.00
N TYR A 288 5.72 -6.38 -27.66
CA TYR A 288 4.68 -6.79 -28.60
C TYR A 288 3.96 -5.59 -29.22
N SER A 289 3.58 -4.60 -28.40
CA SER A 289 2.91 -3.37 -28.86
C SER A 289 3.77 -2.54 -29.82
N LEU A 290 5.09 -2.54 -29.63
CA LEU A 290 6.04 -1.89 -30.55
C LEU A 290 6.14 -2.61 -31.89
N PHE A 291 6.16 -3.95 -31.89
CA PHE A 291 6.13 -4.71 -33.13
C PHE A 291 4.82 -4.48 -33.89
N LEU A 292 3.68 -4.34 -33.19
CA LEU A 292 2.40 -4.05 -33.84
C LEU A 292 2.33 -2.69 -34.52
N THR A 293 3.13 -1.72 -34.08
CA THR A 293 3.14 -0.35 -34.63
C THR A 293 4.14 -0.19 -35.78
N ASN A 294 4.82 -1.27 -36.22
CA ASN A 294 5.92 -1.25 -37.21
C ASN A 294 7.05 -0.26 -36.86
N ASP A 295 7.13 0.12 -35.58
CA ASP A 295 8.09 1.11 -35.08
C ASP A 295 9.38 0.47 -34.54
N ALA A 296 9.49 -0.85 -34.60
CA ALA A 296 10.56 -1.63 -33.97
C ALA A 296 11.85 -1.63 -34.79
N SER A 297 12.63 -0.55 -34.71
CA SER A 297 14.05 -0.57 -35.13
C SER A 297 14.94 -1.13 -34.01
N ILE A 298 16.05 -1.80 -34.34
CA ILE A 298 17.02 -2.32 -33.37
C ILE A 298 17.51 -1.22 -32.42
N LYS A 299 17.79 -0.01 -32.94
CA LYS A 299 18.20 1.14 -32.12
C LYS A 299 17.15 1.53 -31.09
N LYS A 300 15.87 1.56 -31.50
CA LYS A 300 14.76 1.80 -30.57
C LYS A 300 14.70 0.66 -29.55
N LEU A 301 14.71 -0.60 -29.97
CA LEU A 301 14.70 -1.75 -29.04
C LEU A 301 15.82 -1.70 -28.00
N ALA A 302 17.04 -1.35 -28.42
CA ALA A 302 18.19 -1.19 -27.51
C ALA A 302 18.00 -0.03 -26.52
N LEU A 303 17.52 1.13 -26.98
CA LEU A 303 17.19 2.25 -26.10
C LEU A 303 16.10 1.87 -25.09
N LEU A 304 15.07 1.15 -25.54
CA LEU A 304 13.96 0.71 -24.73
C LEU A 304 14.42 -0.29 -23.66
N PHE A 305 15.22 -1.28 -24.05
CA PHE A 305 15.84 -2.21 -23.11
C PHE A 305 16.75 -1.47 -22.11
N SER A 306 17.51 -0.48 -22.56
CA SER A 306 18.36 0.33 -21.68
C SER A 306 17.54 1.14 -20.67
N LEU A 307 16.42 1.73 -21.10
CA LEU A 307 15.50 2.45 -20.21
C LEU A 307 14.80 1.51 -19.22
N PHE A 308 14.41 0.31 -19.66
CA PHE A 308 13.89 -0.74 -18.78
C PHE A 308 14.90 -1.09 -17.70
N LEU A 309 16.14 -1.40 -18.10
CA LEU A 309 17.21 -1.79 -17.19
C LEU A 309 17.55 -0.65 -16.23
N CYS A 310 17.72 0.57 -16.74
CA CYS A 310 18.00 1.76 -15.94
C CYS A 310 16.90 2.02 -14.90
N SER A 311 15.62 1.96 -15.30
CA SER A 311 14.51 2.14 -14.36
C SER A 311 14.44 1.03 -13.31
N SER A 312 14.63 -0.22 -13.74
CA SER A 312 14.65 -1.38 -12.84
C SER A 312 15.77 -1.28 -11.82
N LEU A 313 16.95 -0.81 -12.24
CA LEU A 313 18.09 -0.58 -11.35
C LEU A 313 17.89 0.63 -10.43
N LEU A 314 17.33 1.73 -10.92
CA LEU A 314 17.19 2.95 -10.12
C LEU A 314 16.04 2.87 -9.11
N LEU A 315 14.93 2.22 -9.48
CA LEU A 315 13.71 2.24 -8.68
C LEU A 315 13.32 0.88 -8.12
N GLY A 316 13.81 -0.23 -8.68
CA GLY A 316 13.36 -1.57 -8.31
C GLY A 316 14.41 -2.46 -7.64
N SER A 317 15.70 -2.22 -7.87
CA SER A 317 16.75 -3.17 -7.49
C SER A 317 17.31 -2.97 -6.08
N PHE A 318 17.08 -1.81 -5.44
CA PHE A 318 17.72 -1.45 -4.17
C PHE A 318 17.65 -2.56 -3.12
N PHE A 319 16.45 -3.09 -2.86
CA PHE A 319 16.25 -4.14 -1.84
C PHE A 319 16.92 -5.47 -2.22
N TYR A 320 16.92 -5.82 -3.49
CA TYR A 320 17.60 -7.03 -3.99
C TYR A 320 19.12 -6.89 -3.87
N ILE A 321 19.68 -5.73 -4.23
CA ILE A 321 21.11 -5.44 -4.07
C ILE A 321 21.48 -5.45 -2.60
N ARG A 322 20.69 -4.80 -1.74
CA ARG A 322 20.87 -4.83 -0.28
C ARG A 322 20.93 -6.27 0.22
N ASN A 323 20.01 -7.12 -0.22
CA ASN A 323 19.99 -8.52 0.19
C ASN A 323 21.25 -9.25 -0.32
N ILE A 324 21.65 -9.10 -1.59
CA ILE A 324 22.91 -9.68 -2.12
C ILE A 324 24.11 -9.26 -1.26
N VAL A 325 24.22 -7.98 -0.90
CA VAL A 325 25.32 -7.47 -0.09
C VAL A 325 25.33 -8.08 1.32
N LEU A 326 24.16 -8.23 1.93
CA LEU A 326 24.04 -8.75 3.29
C LEU A 326 24.18 -10.27 3.38
N THR A 327 23.69 -11.00 2.37
CA THR A 327 23.43 -12.45 2.49
C THR A 327 23.94 -13.27 1.32
N GLY A 328 24.40 -12.63 0.24
CA GLY A 328 24.74 -13.31 -1.01
C GLY A 328 23.53 -13.74 -1.85
N ASN A 329 22.28 -13.52 -1.40
CA ASN A 329 21.07 -13.94 -2.09
C ASN A 329 20.06 -12.79 -2.24
N PRO A 330 19.66 -12.40 -3.47
CA PRO A 330 18.68 -11.32 -3.67
C PRO A 330 17.28 -11.64 -3.12
N PHE A 331 16.95 -12.91 -2.96
CA PHE A 331 15.66 -13.44 -2.54
C PHE A 331 15.70 -14.07 -1.14
N THR A 332 16.70 -13.72 -0.33
CA THR A 332 16.76 -14.13 1.08
C THR A 332 15.41 -13.93 1.77
N PRO A 333 15.00 -14.85 2.65
CA PRO A 333 15.72 -16.06 3.09
C PRO A 333 15.50 -17.31 2.22
N VAL A 334 14.80 -17.19 1.09
CA VAL A 334 14.40 -18.36 0.29
C VAL A 334 15.55 -18.80 -0.63
N PRO A 335 15.96 -20.09 -0.60
CA PRO A 335 16.97 -20.58 -1.53
C PRO A 335 16.42 -20.54 -2.97
N VAL A 336 17.28 -20.25 -3.94
CA VAL A 336 16.91 -20.29 -5.36
C VAL A 336 17.59 -21.48 -6.01
N ARG A 337 16.77 -22.41 -6.49
CA ARG A 337 17.20 -23.66 -7.12
C ARG A 337 16.78 -23.70 -8.58
N ILE A 338 17.64 -24.24 -9.44
CA ILE A 338 17.32 -24.62 -10.82
C ILE A 338 17.36 -26.14 -10.87
N PHE A 339 16.32 -26.77 -11.44
CA PHE A 339 16.19 -28.23 -11.55
C PHE A 339 16.32 -28.97 -10.20
N GLU A 340 15.81 -28.39 -9.10
CA GLU A 340 15.84 -28.91 -7.71
C GLU A 340 17.24 -29.06 -7.07
N ASP A 341 18.21 -29.59 -7.82
CA ASP A 341 19.54 -29.96 -7.32
C ASP A 341 20.57 -28.81 -7.38
N ILE A 342 20.42 -27.86 -8.30
CA ILE A 342 21.39 -26.78 -8.50
C ILE A 342 20.96 -25.55 -7.70
N VAL A 343 21.60 -25.32 -6.55
CA VAL A 343 21.43 -24.10 -5.75
C VAL A 343 22.19 -22.95 -6.41
N VAL A 344 21.47 -21.95 -6.90
CA VAL A 344 22.05 -20.72 -7.47
C VAL A 344 22.33 -19.69 -6.39
N PHE A 345 21.39 -19.57 -5.44
CA PHE A 345 21.53 -18.72 -4.28
C PHE A 345 21.16 -19.50 -3.03
N ASP A 346 22.09 -19.55 -2.08
CA ASP A 346 21.86 -20.20 -0.80
C ASP A 346 20.76 -19.49 -0.01
N GLY A 347 20.08 -20.27 0.82
CA GLY A 347 19.04 -19.76 1.70
C GLY A 347 18.73 -20.78 2.77
N ALA A 348 17.60 -20.59 3.44
CA ALA A 348 17.13 -21.52 4.45
C ALA A 348 16.85 -22.90 3.86
N GLU A 349 17.54 -23.92 4.38
CA GLU A 349 17.24 -25.30 4.00
C GLU A 349 15.78 -25.65 4.33
N GLY A 350 15.05 -26.17 3.33
CA GLY A 350 13.66 -26.61 3.47
C GLY A 350 12.59 -25.51 3.52
N LEU A 351 12.96 -24.22 3.57
CA LEU A 351 11.98 -23.14 3.63
C LEU A 351 11.17 -23.00 2.34
N ASP A 352 11.81 -23.13 1.18
CA ASP A 352 11.13 -23.18 -0.12
C ASP A 352 10.03 -24.26 -0.14
N THR A 353 10.35 -25.46 0.33
CA THR A 353 9.43 -26.58 0.46
C THR A 353 8.31 -26.28 1.47
N ALA A 354 8.65 -25.70 2.62
CA ALA A 354 7.67 -25.31 3.63
C ALA A 354 6.70 -24.23 3.11
N LEU A 355 7.21 -23.23 2.39
CA LEU A 355 6.41 -22.18 1.75
C LEU A 355 5.48 -22.77 0.68
N MET A 356 5.96 -23.69 -0.14
CA MET A 356 5.12 -24.36 -1.15
C MET A 356 3.93 -25.13 -0.53
N LYS A 357 4.09 -25.66 0.68
CA LYS A 357 2.99 -26.31 1.42
C LYS A 357 1.90 -25.34 1.89
N THR A 358 2.11 -24.03 1.83
CA THR A 358 1.13 -23.00 2.26
C THR A 358 0.33 -22.38 1.10
N THR A 359 0.54 -22.87 -0.12
CA THR A 359 -0.06 -22.34 -1.35
C THR A 359 -1.52 -22.77 -1.54
N VAL A 360 -2.30 -22.08 -2.37
CA VAL A 360 -3.64 -22.57 -2.75
C VAL A 360 -3.55 -23.95 -3.41
N PHE A 361 -2.52 -24.18 -4.24
CA PHE A 361 -2.33 -25.47 -4.90
C PHE A 361 -2.18 -26.62 -3.89
N SER A 362 -1.35 -26.47 -2.86
CA SER A 362 -1.17 -27.50 -1.83
C SER A 362 -2.40 -27.71 -0.94
N HIS A 363 -3.25 -26.69 -0.79
CA HIS A 363 -4.47 -26.73 0.00
C HIS A 363 -5.75 -26.89 -0.82
N LEU A 364 -5.67 -27.17 -2.14
CA LEU A 364 -6.81 -27.05 -3.05
C LEU A 364 -7.99 -27.95 -2.66
N SER A 365 -7.74 -29.22 -2.30
CA SER A 365 -8.78 -30.16 -1.88
C SER A 365 -9.50 -29.64 -0.64
N TYR A 366 -8.76 -29.28 0.42
CA TYR A 366 -9.33 -28.70 1.64
C TYR A 366 -10.15 -27.43 1.36
N LEU A 367 -9.62 -26.51 0.56
CA LEU A 367 -10.29 -25.24 0.23
C LEU A 367 -11.57 -25.46 -0.59
N TRP A 368 -11.57 -26.46 -1.47
CA TRP A 368 -12.73 -26.87 -2.25
C TRP A 368 -13.79 -27.55 -1.38
N ASP A 369 -13.41 -28.61 -0.65
CA ASP A 369 -14.32 -29.42 0.15
C ASP A 369 -14.96 -28.64 1.31
N SER A 370 -14.22 -27.69 1.91
CA SER A 370 -14.74 -26.79 2.95
C SER A 370 -15.58 -25.63 2.43
N GLY A 371 -15.60 -25.41 1.11
CA GLY A 371 -16.17 -24.24 0.45
C GLY A 371 -15.45 -22.92 0.75
N LEU A 372 -14.28 -22.96 1.42
CA LEU A 372 -13.50 -21.76 1.74
C LEU A 372 -13.00 -21.04 0.48
N LEU A 373 -12.75 -21.76 -0.61
CA LEU A 373 -12.40 -21.17 -1.90
C LEU A 373 -13.50 -20.22 -2.38
N LEU A 374 -14.73 -20.72 -2.51
CA LEU A 374 -15.86 -19.92 -2.98
C LEU A 374 -16.19 -18.77 -2.02
N LYS A 375 -16.18 -19.05 -0.70
CA LYS A 375 -16.39 -18.02 0.32
C LYS A 375 -15.34 -16.92 0.28
N SER A 376 -14.06 -17.25 0.01
CA SER A 376 -12.99 -16.26 -0.07
C SER A 376 -13.05 -15.46 -1.37
N LEU A 377 -13.51 -16.05 -2.48
CA LEU A 377 -13.71 -15.33 -3.73
C LEU A 377 -14.88 -14.34 -3.63
N ILE A 378 -16.05 -14.81 -3.22
CA ILE A 378 -17.25 -13.97 -3.10
C ILE A 378 -17.10 -12.97 -1.94
N GLY A 379 -16.43 -13.37 -0.87
CA GLY A 379 -16.46 -12.70 0.42
C GLY A 379 -17.55 -13.29 1.32
N GLN A 380 -17.46 -13.00 2.62
CA GLN A 380 -18.45 -13.39 3.61
C GLN A 380 -19.02 -12.17 4.32
N VAL A 381 -20.31 -12.25 4.69
CA VAL A 381 -21.03 -11.20 5.42
C VAL A 381 -20.69 -11.22 6.92
N TYR A 382 -19.89 -12.16 7.42
CA TYR A 382 -19.39 -12.09 8.79
C TYR A 382 -18.07 -12.84 8.87
N VAL A 383 -16.96 -12.12 8.99
CA VAL A 383 -15.66 -12.74 9.27
C VAL A 383 -15.07 -11.98 10.44
N PRO A 384 -14.87 -12.62 11.60
CA PRO A 384 -14.22 -12.01 12.77
C PRO A 384 -12.82 -11.44 12.53
N GLN A 385 -12.27 -11.69 11.34
CA GLN A 385 -10.93 -11.33 10.93
C GLN A 385 -10.88 -10.51 9.61
N GLY A 386 -12.03 -10.16 9.01
CA GLY A 386 -12.10 -9.34 7.79
C GLY A 386 -11.62 -9.98 6.49
N SER A 387 -12.43 -10.86 5.88
CA SER A 387 -12.12 -11.38 4.54
C SER A 387 -12.15 -10.27 3.49
N PHE A 388 -11.10 -10.18 2.69
CA PHE A 388 -10.98 -9.25 1.56
C PHE A 388 -11.59 -9.84 0.28
N GLY A 389 -12.79 -10.40 0.31
CA GLY A 389 -13.35 -11.04 -0.90
C GLY A 389 -13.31 -10.14 -2.15
N LEU A 390 -13.28 -10.75 -3.34
CA LEU A 390 -13.42 -10.04 -4.62
C LEU A 390 -14.85 -9.52 -4.82
N GLY A 391 -15.80 -9.99 -4.02
CA GLY A 391 -17.21 -9.67 -4.19
C GLY A 391 -17.85 -10.51 -5.29
N PRO A 392 -19.19 -10.48 -5.39
CA PRO A 392 -19.91 -11.09 -6.51
C PRO A 392 -19.41 -10.61 -7.87
N LEU A 393 -19.11 -9.30 -8.02
CA LEU A 393 -18.65 -8.74 -9.28
C LEU A 393 -17.24 -9.21 -9.67
N GLY A 394 -16.28 -9.16 -8.74
CA GLY A 394 -14.93 -9.60 -9.01
C GLY A 394 -14.87 -11.11 -9.27
N THR A 395 -15.69 -11.90 -8.57
CA THR A 395 -15.86 -13.33 -8.84
C THR A 395 -16.46 -13.58 -10.23
N LEU A 396 -17.49 -12.83 -10.61
CA LEU A 396 -18.08 -12.90 -11.95
C LEU A 396 -17.04 -12.59 -13.04
N TYR A 397 -16.24 -11.55 -12.86
CA TYR A 397 -15.18 -11.22 -13.81
C TYR A 397 -14.13 -12.32 -13.91
N LEU A 398 -13.72 -12.89 -12.77
CA LEU A 398 -12.73 -13.97 -12.72
C LEU A 398 -13.20 -15.20 -13.49
N ILE A 399 -14.48 -15.59 -13.32
CA ILE A 399 -15.03 -16.82 -13.90
C ILE A 399 -15.46 -16.60 -15.35
N ALA A 400 -16.29 -15.59 -15.63
CA ALA A 400 -16.90 -15.40 -16.94
C ALA A 400 -16.01 -14.66 -17.93
N GLY A 401 -15.11 -13.80 -17.45
CA GLY A 401 -14.30 -12.94 -18.31
C GLY A 401 -13.30 -13.67 -19.23
N PRO A 402 -12.62 -14.76 -18.81
CA PRO A 402 -11.79 -15.56 -19.71
C PRO A 402 -12.59 -16.15 -20.89
N PHE A 403 -13.77 -16.72 -20.62
CA PHE A 403 -14.64 -17.26 -21.67
C PHE A 403 -15.17 -16.16 -22.59
N ALA A 404 -15.54 -15.00 -22.04
CA ALA A 404 -15.91 -13.84 -22.83
C ALA A 404 -14.77 -13.38 -23.76
N GLY A 405 -13.52 -13.47 -23.31
CA GLY A 405 -12.33 -13.20 -24.12
C GLY A 405 -12.23 -14.10 -25.36
N LEU A 406 -12.61 -15.38 -25.25
CA LEU A 406 -12.65 -16.33 -26.37
C LEU A 406 -13.71 -15.99 -27.41
N LEU A 407 -14.78 -15.29 -27.01
CA LEU A 407 -15.86 -14.83 -27.90
C LEU A 407 -15.52 -13.53 -28.62
N LEU A 408 -14.46 -12.82 -28.22
CA LEU A 408 -14.06 -11.59 -28.88
C LEU A 408 -13.38 -11.90 -30.23
N PRO A 409 -13.63 -11.09 -31.28
CA PRO A 409 -12.98 -11.27 -32.57
C PRO A 409 -11.45 -11.28 -32.42
N ARG A 410 -10.80 -12.34 -32.95
CA ARG A 410 -9.33 -12.51 -32.95
C ARG A 410 -8.56 -11.34 -33.56
N GLN A 411 -9.25 -10.50 -34.34
CA GLN A 411 -8.69 -9.29 -34.95
C GLN A 411 -8.19 -8.27 -33.91
N LYS A 412 -8.66 -8.33 -32.65
CA LYS A 412 -8.09 -7.53 -31.55
C LYS A 412 -6.81 -8.18 -31.04
N ARG A 413 -5.68 -7.81 -31.68
CA ARG A 413 -4.32 -8.32 -31.41
C ARG A 413 -3.89 -8.32 -29.93
N LEU A 414 -4.54 -7.51 -29.08
CA LEU A 414 -4.22 -7.37 -27.65
C LEU A 414 -5.06 -8.24 -26.70
N VAL A 415 -6.10 -8.92 -27.19
CA VAL A 415 -6.92 -9.82 -26.34
C VAL A 415 -6.05 -10.95 -25.79
N LEU A 416 -5.28 -11.62 -26.65
CA LEU A 416 -4.45 -12.76 -26.25
C LEU A 416 -3.38 -12.35 -25.21
N PRO A 417 -2.52 -11.33 -25.44
CA PRO A 417 -1.57 -10.90 -24.43
C PRO A 417 -2.19 -10.55 -23.07
N LEU A 418 -3.31 -9.81 -23.04
CA LEU A 418 -3.96 -9.44 -21.78
C LEU A 418 -4.67 -10.62 -21.11
N MET A 419 -5.22 -11.56 -21.89
CA MET A 419 -5.77 -12.81 -21.38
C MET A 419 -4.67 -13.68 -20.77
N SER A 420 -3.51 -13.79 -21.43
CA SER A 420 -2.32 -14.44 -20.88
C SER A 420 -1.84 -13.77 -19.60
N CYS A 421 -1.92 -12.42 -19.52
CA CYS A 421 -1.62 -11.70 -18.28
C CYS A 421 -2.55 -12.10 -17.13
N GLY A 422 -3.87 -12.11 -17.38
CA GLY A 422 -4.86 -12.51 -16.38
C GLY A 422 -4.67 -13.96 -15.93
N LEU A 423 -4.43 -14.88 -16.87
CA LEU A 423 -4.18 -16.29 -16.58
C LEU A 423 -2.88 -16.49 -15.79
N LEU A 424 -1.82 -15.76 -16.13
CA LEU A 424 -0.57 -15.81 -15.38
C LEU A 424 -0.76 -15.30 -13.95
N ILE A 425 -1.54 -14.24 -13.72
CA ILE A 425 -1.84 -13.77 -12.37
C ILE A 425 -2.57 -14.85 -11.56
N VAL A 426 -3.55 -15.53 -12.15
CA VAL A 426 -4.22 -16.66 -11.49
C VAL A 426 -3.21 -17.77 -11.18
N LEU A 427 -2.36 -18.14 -12.13
CA LEU A 427 -1.34 -19.16 -11.95
C LEU A 427 -0.36 -18.79 -10.83
N LEU A 428 0.16 -17.56 -10.84
CA LEU A 428 1.05 -17.06 -9.79
C LEU A 428 0.37 -17.09 -8.43
N TYR A 429 -0.91 -16.71 -8.35
CA TYR A 429 -1.67 -16.76 -7.10
C TYR A 429 -1.78 -18.19 -6.55
N LEU A 430 -2.02 -19.18 -7.42
CA LEU A 430 -2.10 -20.60 -7.02
C LEU A 430 -0.83 -21.10 -6.34
N PHE A 431 0.34 -20.56 -6.74
CA PHE A 431 1.65 -20.92 -6.22
C PHE A 431 2.28 -19.86 -5.29
N THR A 432 1.58 -18.78 -4.98
CA THR A 432 2.10 -17.75 -4.07
C THR A 432 2.12 -18.30 -2.65
N PRO A 433 3.24 -18.26 -1.91
CA PRO A 433 3.27 -18.69 -0.52
C PRO A 433 2.21 -17.99 0.33
N TYR A 434 1.70 -18.71 1.32
CA TYR A 434 0.64 -18.29 2.24
C TYR A 434 -0.74 -18.09 1.59
N SER A 435 -0.89 -18.21 0.27
CA SER A 435 -2.17 -17.97 -0.40
C SER A 435 -3.26 -18.98 -0.02
N GLY A 436 -2.88 -20.23 0.32
CA GLY A 436 -3.83 -21.27 0.74
C GLY A 436 -4.16 -21.21 2.22
N THR A 437 -3.12 -21.12 3.07
CA THR A 437 -3.28 -21.08 4.54
C THR A 437 -4.07 -19.86 5.00
N PHE A 438 -3.85 -18.71 4.36
CA PHE A 438 -4.47 -17.43 4.71
C PHE A 438 -5.37 -16.92 3.58
N MET A 439 -6.06 -17.84 2.89
CA MET A 439 -6.84 -17.54 1.69
C MET A 439 -7.84 -16.36 1.84
N PRO A 440 -8.61 -16.23 2.94
CA PRO A 440 -9.53 -15.10 3.11
C PRO A 440 -8.85 -13.73 3.04
N PHE A 441 -7.56 -13.67 3.36
CA PHE A 441 -6.75 -12.45 3.32
C PHE A 441 -6.00 -12.28 2.00
N ASN A 442 -5.53 -13.40 1.45
CA ASN A 442 -4.57 -13.38 0.35
C ASN A 442 -5.21 -13.38 -1.04
N VAL A 443 -6.53 -13.51 -1.17
CA VAL A 443 -7.25 -13.36 -2.44
C VAL A 443 -6.96 -12.01 -3.14
N ARG A 444 -6.53 -10.99 -2.38
CA ARG A 444 -6.04 -9.69 -2.89
C ARG A 444 -4.83 -9.80 -3.82
N PHE A 445 -4.06 -10.88 -3.75
CA PHE A 445 -2.93 -11.15 -4.65
C PHE A 445 -3.38 -11.60 -6.05
N MET A 446 -4.67 -11.85 -6.25
CA MET A 446 -5.23 -12.21 -7.54
C MET A 446 -5.92 -11.02 -8.23
N THR A 447 -6.10 -9.88 -7.57
CA THR A 447 -7.01 -8.80 -8.01
C THR A 447 -6.77 -8.27 -9.41
N GLY A 448 -5.54 -8.29 -9.92
CA GLY A 448 -5.27 -7.90 -11.30
C GLY A 448 -5.97 -8.78 -12.34
N ALA A 449 -6.18 -10.07 -12.07
CA ALA A 449 -6.84 -10.99 -13.00
C ALA A 449 -8.32 -10.64 -13.29
N PRO A 450 -9.23 -10.53 -12.29
CA PRO A 450 -10.61 -10.14 -12.54
C PRO A 450 -10.71 -8.73 -13.14
N VAL A 451 -9.78 -7.84 -12.84
CA VAL A 451 -9.73 -6.50 -13.46
C VAL A 451 -9.45 -6.60 -14.96
N LEU A 452 -8.50 -7.44 -15.39
CA LEU A 452 -8.24 -7.65 -16.82
C LEU A 452 -9.39 -8.41 -17.51
N PHE A 453 -9.88 -9.48 -16.89
CA PHE A 453 -10.95 -10.31 -17.44
C PHE A 453 -12.30 -9.57 -17.53
N GLY A 454 -12.57 -8.65 -16.60
CA GLY A 454 -13.76 -7.81 -16.63
C GLY A 454 -13.87 -6.94 -17.89
N ILE A 455 -12.75 -6.50 -18.47
CA ILE A 455 -12.74 -5.77 -19.75
C ILE A 455 -13.35 -6.64 -20.86
N PHE A 456 -12.97 -7.92 -20.91
CA PHE A 456 -13.46 -8.84 -21.94
C PHE A 456 -14.93 -9.14 -21.77
N LEU A 457 -15.40 -9.32 -20.54
CA LEU A 457 -16.81 -9.53 -20.26
C LEU A 457 -17.64 -8.33 -20.73
N VAL A 458 -17.28 -7.11 -20.31
CA VAL A 458 -18.01 -5.89 -20.71
C VAL A 458 -17.99 -5.72 -22.22
N LYS A 459 -16.85 -5.97 -22.88
CA LYS A 459 -16.76 -5.84 -24.35
C LYS A 459 -17.57 -6.92 -25.08
N ALA A 460 -17.58 -8.15 -24.60
CA ALA A 460 -18.33 -9.23 -25.20
C ALA A 460 -19.84 -8.95 -25.11
N LEU A 461 -20.33 -8.49 -23.96
CA LEU A 461 -21.73 -8.09 -23.79
C LEU A 461 -22.12 -6.96 -24.77
N GLN A 462 -21.25 -5.96 -24.94
CA GLN A 462 -21.49 -4.89 -25.92
C GLN A 462 -21.53 -5.40 -27.37
N ASN A 463 -20.67 -6.37 -27.74
CA ASN A 463 -20.65 -6.96 -29.08
C ASN A 463 -21.90 -7.82 -29.36
N GLN A 464 -22.57 -8.34 -28.32
CA GLN A 464 -23.83 -9.08 -28.44
C GLN A 464 -25.06 -8.15 -28.52
N ASN A 465 -24.86 -6.85 -28.81
CA ASN A 465 -25.90 -5.84 -28.89
C ASN A 465 -26.73 -5.68 -27.59
N ILE A 466 -26.20 -6.10 -26.44
CA ILE A 466 -26.83 -5.81 -25.15
C ILE A 466 -26.73 -4.31 -24.90
N SER A 467 -27.85 -3.68 -24.53
CA SER A 467 -27.90 -2.24 -24.34
C SER A 467 -26.91 -1.79 -23.26
N GLU A 468 -26.23 -0.66 -23.49
CA GLU A 468 -25.27 -0.12 -22.52
C GLU A 468 -25.93 0.18 -21.17
N GLY A 469 -27.21 0.57 -21.17
CA GLY A 469 -28.00 0.76 -19.97
C GLY A 469 -28.15 -0.51 -19.14
N LEU A 470 -28.42 -1.67 -19.77
CA LEU A 470 -28.53 -2.94 -19.06
C LEU A 470 -27.18 -3.40 -18.50
N VAL A 471 -26.11 -3.32 -19.30
CA VAL A 471 -24.75 -3.65 -18.82
C VAL A 471 -24.38 -2.74 -17.64
N GLY A 472 -24.64 -1.43 -17.76
CA GLY A 472 -24.37 -0.48 -16.69
C GLY A 472 -25.20 -0.73 -15.43
N PHE A 473 -26.47 -1.06 -15.58
CA PHE A 473 -27.34 -1.46 -14.46
C PHE A 473 -26.79 -2.70 -13.74
N LEU A 474 -26.39 -3.75 -14.48
CA LEU A 474 -25.81 -4.95 -13.87
C LEU A 474 -24.52 -4.65 -13.12
N LEU A 475 -23.63 -3.83 -13.69
CA LEU A 475 -22.40 -3.41 -13.02
C LEU A 475 -22.68 -2.66 -11.71
N LEU A 476 -23.64 -1.73 -11.71
CA LEU A 476 -24.06 -1.01 -10.51
C LEU A 476 -24.72 -1.94 -9.48
N LEU A 477 -25.57 -2.86 -9.91
CA LEU A 477 -26.24 -3.83 -9.04
C LEU A 477 -25.21 -4.71 -8.32
N PHE A 478 -24.27 -5.30 -9.07
CA PHE A 478 -23.22 -6.13 -8.49
C PHE A 478 -22.24 -5.33 -7.62
N GLN A 479 -22.02 -4.04 -7.93
CA GLN A 479 -21.28 -3.13 -7.07
C GLN A 479 -22.00 -2.87 -5.75
N ILE A 480 -23.31 -2.60 -5.78
CA ILE A 480 -24.15 -2.44 -4.59
C ILE A 480 -24.12 -3.70 -3.74
N LEU A 481 -24.26 -4.87 -4.38
CA LEU A 481 -24.11 -6.16 -3.69
C LEU A 481 -22.73 -6.26 -3.05
N GLY A 482 -21.66 -5.90 -3.75
CA GLY A 482 -20.30 -5.83 -3.19
C GLY A 482 -20.19 -4.95 -1.94
N PHE A 483 -20.90 -3.82 -1.88
CA PHE A 483 -20.89 -2.98 -0.68
C PHE A 483 -21.46 -3.68 0.56
N PHE A 484 -22.52 -4.49 0.40
CA PHE A 484 -23.05 -5.30 1.50
C PHE A 484 -22.05 -6.35 2.01
N TYR A 485 -21.06 -6.74 1.19
CA TYR A 485 -19.95 -7.61 1.62
C TYR A 485 -18.75 -6.83 2.19
N SER A 486 -18.71 -5.50 2.08
CA SER A 486 -17.52 -4.69 2.42
C SER A 486 -17.44 -4.21 3.88
N HIS A 487 -18.48 -4.45 4.71
CA HIS A 487 -18.54 -4.10 6.14
C HIS A 487 -17.91 -2.75 6.51
N ILE A 488 -18.44 -1.67 5.95
CA ILE A 488 -18.02 -0.33 6.39
C ILE A 488 -18.75 0.00 7.69
N SER A 489 -18.04 0.00 8.81
CA SER A 489 -18.52 0.63 10.04
C SER A 489 -18.46 2.15 9.85
N VAL A 490 -19.64 2.79 9.77
CA VAL A 490 -19.73 4.26 9.72
C VAL A 490 -19.92 4.77 11.14
N ASP A 491 -18.91 5.45 11.67
CA ASP A 491 -19.01 6.15 12.96
C ASP A 491 -20.05 7.28 12.84
N THR A 492 -20.90 7.47 13.86
CA THR A 492 -21.91 8.53 13.88
C THR A 492 -21.31 9.93 13.74
N ASN A 493 -20.07 10.14 14.22
CA ASN A 493 -19.33 11.39 14.02
C ASN A 493 -18.98 11.61 12.55
N VAL A 494 -18.65 10.54 11.83
CA VAL A 494 -18.42 10.61 10.38
C VAL A 494 -19.70 11.03 9.68
N PHE A 495 -20.85 10.44 10.03
CA PHE A 495 -22.17 10.85 9.50
C PHE A 495 -22.49 12.34 9.77
N PHE A 496 -22.05 12.89 10.89
CA PHE A 496 -22.21 14.32 11.18
C PHE A 496 -21.31 15.19 10.28
N VAL A 497 -20.04 14.81 10.09
CA VAL A 497 -19.12 15.46 9.12
C VAL A 497 -19.70 15.40 7.71
N PHE A 498 -20.28 14.27 7.32
CA PHE A 498 -21.04 14.10 6.07
C PHE A 498 -22.14 15.13 5.93
N THR A 499 -23.01 15.21 6.93
CA THR A 499 -24.17 16.10 6.94
C THR A 499 -23.73 17.55 6.80
N ILE A 500 -22.68 17.97 7.53
CA ILE A 500 -22.13 19.33 7.44
C ILE A 500 -21.50 19.58 6.07
N PHE A 501 -20.68 18.67 5.55
CA PHE A 501 -20.01 18.86 4.27
C PHE A 501 -21.02 18.95 3.11
N PHE A 502 -22.05 18.10 3.10
CA PHE A 502 -23.12 18.17 2.11
C PHE A 502 -23.97 19.44 2.29
N ALA A 503 -24.32 19.82 3.52
CA ALA A 503 -25.06 21.06 3.78
C ALA A 503 -24.27 22.29 3.30
N LEU A 504 -22.96 22.36 3.58
CA LEU A 504 -22.07 23.42 3.10
C LEU A 504 -21.94 23.41 1.58
N SER A 505 -21.77 22.25 0.96
CA SER A 505 -21.67 22.13 -0.50
C SER A 505 -22.95 22.56 -1.20
N ILE A 506 -24.11 22.17 -0.67
CA ILE A 506 -25.43 22.62 -1.14
C ILE A 506 -25.58 24.12 -0.93
N ALA A 507 -25.22 24.65 0.25
CA ALA A 507 -25.27 26.08 0.54
C ALA A 507 -24.39 26.89 -0.44
N LEU A 508 -23.16 26.42 -0.72
CA LEU A 508 -22.26 27.03 -1.69
C LEU A 508 -22.80 26.97 -3.12
N ALA A 509 -23.39 25.85 -3.52
CA ALA A 509 -24.03 25.70 -4.84
C ALA A 509 -25.24 26.63 -4.98
N VAL A 510 -26.08 26.74 -3.95
CA VAL A 510 -27.23 27.65 -3.90
C VAL A 510 -26.78 29.11 -3.92
N ALA A 511 -25.78 29.48 -3.12
CA ALA A 511 -25.21 30.83 -3.10
C ALA A 511 -24.67 31.22 -4.48
N LYS A 512 -23.93 30.32 -5.14
CA LYS A 512 -23.45 30.52 -6.52
C LYS A 512 -24.61 30.68 -7.51
N LYS A 513 -25.64 29.84 -7.43
CA LYS A 513 -26.83 29.92 -8.30
C LYS A 513 -27.61 31.22 -8.11
N LYS A 514 -27.64 31.76 -6.89
CA LYS A 514 -28.24 33.05 -6.55
C LYS A 514 -27.36 34.27 -6.90
N GLY A 515 -26.22 34.05 -7.59
CA GLY A 515 -25.32 35.14 -7.98
C GLY A 515 -24.54 35.74 -6.81
N MET A 516 -24.52 35.10 -5.64
CA MET A 516 -23.68 35.55 -4.54
C MET A 516 -22.22 35.32 -4.93
N ALA A 517 -21.42 36.39 -4.89
CA ALA A 517 -20.00 36.29 -5.12
C ALA A 517 -19.36 35.47 -3.98
N LEU A 518 -19.16 34.16 -4.22
CA LEU A 518 -18.50 33.24 -3.27
C LEU A 518 -17.09 33.69 -2.90
N LEU A 519 -16.44 34.42 -3.80
CA LEU A 519 -15.15 35.05 -3.56
C LEU A 519 -15.27 36.55 -3.81
N PRO A 520 -14.73 37.38 -2.91
CA PRO A 520 -14.78 38.82 -3.07
C PRO A 520 -13.98 39.29 -4.31
N ALA A 521 -14.45 40.35 -4.95
CA ALA A 521 -13.87 40.83 -6.22
C ALA A 521 -12.43 41.37 -6.07
N SER A 522 -12.13 42.06 -4.96
CA SER A 522 -10.82 42.66 -4.71
C SER A 522 -9.74 41.61 -4.45
N LYS A 523 -8.54 41.78 -5.04
CA LYS A 523 -7.37 40.91 -4.82
C LYS A 523 -7.02 40.74 -3.33
N THR A 524 -7.11 41.80 -2.53
CA THR A 524 -6.84 41.79 -1.08
C THR A 524 -7.79 40.87 -0.34
N ARG A 525 -9.10 40.99 -0.56
CA ARG A 525 -10.08 40.08 0.05
C ARG A 525 -9.93 38.63 -0.44
N LYS A 526 -9.51 38.38 -1.70
CA LYS A 526 -9.18 37.01 -2.16
C LYS A 526 -7.99 36.44 -1.41
N ALA A 527 -6.93 37.22 -1.24
CA ALA A 527 -5.77 36.83 -0.44
C ALA A 527 -6.19 36.51 1.01
N PHE A 528 -7.01 37.37 1.62
CA PHE A 528 -7.57 37.12 2.96
C PHE A 528 -8.40 35.84 3.01
N CYS A 529 -9.26 35.56 2.02
CA CYS A 529 -10.00 34.31 1.93
C CYS A 529 -9.08 33.09 1.79
N TYR A 530 -8.02 33.16 0.98
CA TYR A 530 -7.06 32.06 0.87
C TYR A 530 -6.29 31.86 2.17
N CYS A 531 -5.85 32.93 2.83
CA CYS A 531 -5.21 32.86 4.15
C CYS A 531 -6.18 32.25 5.19
N ALA A 532 -7.45 32.65 5.19
CA ALA A 532 -8.46 32.09 6.08
C ALA A 532 -8.72 30.61 5.81
N LEU A 533 -8.76 30.18 4.55
CA LEU A 533 -8.91 28.76 4.19
C LEU A 533 -7.68 27.93 4.58
N VAL A 534 -6.47 28.46 4.39
CA VAL A 534 -5.24 27.81 4.84
C VAL A 534 -5.24 27.71 6.36
N PHE A 535 -5.54 28.80 7.06
CA PHE A 535 -5.63 28.82 8.52
C PHE A 535 -6.67 27.82 9.04
N LEU A 536 -7.88 27.81 8.47
CA LEU A 536 -8.93 26.86 8.83
C LEU A 536 -8.51 25.42 8.55
N GLY A 537 -7.91 25.15 7.39
CA GLY A 537 -7.41 23.82 7.04
C GLY A 537 -6.33 23.35 8.01
N THR A 538 -5.38 24.21 8.33
CA THR A 538 -4.33 23.94 9.33
C THR A 538 -4.91 23.71 10.72
N PHE A 539 -5.88 24.53 11.14
CA PHE A 539 -6.58 24.37 12.42
C PHE A 539 -7.31 23.02 12.47
N LEU A 540 -8.07 22.67 11.42
CA LEU A 540 -8.75 21.39 11.32
C LEU A 540 -7.77 20.23 11.41
N VAL A 541 -6.67 20.25 10.65
CA VAL A 541 -5.65 19.20 10.73
C VAL A 541 -5.07 19.08 12.14
N PHE A 542 -4.80 20.19 12.81
CA PHE A 542 -4.32 20.19 14.19
C PHE A 542 -5.34 19.60 15.17
N SER A 543 -6.61 20.02 15.10
CA SER A 543 -7.68 19.49 15.93
C SER A 543 -7.91 18.00 15.70
N LEU A 544 -7.83 17.56 14.44
CA LEU A 544 -7.97 16.17 14.05
C LEU A 544 -6.81 15.32 14.55
N HIS A 545 -5.59 15.84 14.45
CA HIS A 545 -4.42 15.23 15.05
C HIS A 545 -4.56 15.04 16.56
N GLU A 546 -4.92 16.10 17.29
CA GLU A 546 -5.17 16.04 18.74
C GLU A 546 -6.26 15.03 19.11
N TYR A 547 -7.36 15.02 18.36
CA TYR A 547 -8.44 14.07 18.55
C TYR A 547 -7.96 12.63 18.34
N LYS A 548 -7.27 12.37 17.22
CA LYS A 548 -6.74 11.04 16.89
C LYS A 548 -5.74 10.57 17.95
N ALA A 549 -4.83 11.44 18.40
CA ALA A 549 -3.88 11.13 19.47
C ALA A 549 -4.60 10.76 20.79
N LYS A 550 -5.56 11.56 21.22
CA LYS A 550 -6.30 11.33 22.50
C LYS A 550 -7.22 10.12 22.46
N THR A 551 -7.79 9.80 21.31
CA THR A 551 -8.76 8.71 21.18
C THR A 551 -8.16 7.41 20.68
N ARG A 552 -6.87 7.39 20.31
CA ARG A 552 -6.19 6.24 19.70
C ARG A 552 -6.39 4.92 20.46
N VAL A 553 -6.06 4.91 21.75
CA VAL A 553 -6.20 3.74 22.63
C VAL A 553 -7.66 3.28 22.67
N GLN A 554 -8.59 4.20 22.88
CA GLN A 554 -10.02 3.90 22.92
C GLN A 554 -10.53 3.35 21.57
N LYS A 555 -10.04 3.88 20.45
CA LYS A 555 -10.39 3.38 19.11
C LYS A 555 -9.86 1.96 18.88
N TYR A 556 -8.65 1.63 19.33
CA TYR A 556 -8.16 0.26 19.31
C TYR A 556 -8.99 -0.67 20.21
N ARG A 557 -9.32 -0.23 21.44
CA ARG A 557 -10.17 -0.98 22.38
C ARG A 557 -11.56 -1.27 21.83
N ASN A 558 -12.15 -0.28 21.15
CA ASN A 558 -13.50 -0.37 20.61
C ASN A 558 -13.56 -0.92 19.18
N MET A 559 -12.42 -1.31 18.58
CA MET A 559 -12.42 -1.74 17.18
C MET A 559 -13.13 -3.08 17.04
N THR A 560 -14.16 -3.13 16.19
CA THR A 560 -14.99 -4.33 16.01
C THR A 560 -14.62 -5.17 14.80
N GLU A 561 -13.83 -4.67 13.84
CA GLU A 561 -13.39 -5.36 12.61
C GLU A 561 -12.14 -4.64 12.04
N PRO A 562 -11.34 -5.19 11.12
CA PRO A 562 -11.14 -6.60 10.77
C PRO A 562 -10.17 -7.34 11.70
N PHE A 563 -9.53 -6.70 12.68
CA PHE A 563 -8.64 -7.39 13.63
C PHE A 563 -9.06 -7.16 15.08
N ARG A 564 -10.39 -7.23 15.29
CA ARG A 564 -11.09 -7.05 16.57
C ARG A 564 -10.35 -7.68 17.74
N ILE A 565 -9.87 -8.91 17.55
CA ILE A 565 -9.28 -9.70 18.61
C ILE A 565 -7.93 -9.09 19.00
N ALA A 566 -7.00 -8.91 18.07
CA ALA A 566 -5.63 -8.54 18.43
C ALA A 566 -5.47 -7.10 18.95
N MET A 567 -6.12 -6.11 18.31
CA MET A 567 -5.91 -4.71 18.70
C MET A 567 -6.70 -4.30 19.94
N ASN A 568 -7.86 -4.91 20.20
CA ASN A 568 -8.58 -4.69 21.45
C ASN A 568 -7.77 -5.22 22.63
N ILE A 569 -7.23 -6.43 22.47
CA ILE A 569 -6.34 -7.11 23.42
C ILE A 569 -5.13 -6.24 23.79
N TYR A 570 -4.50 -5.60 22.82
CA TYR A 570 -3.31 -4.77 23.07
C TYR A 570 -3.62 -3.32 23.43
N ALA A 571 -4.88 -2.89 23.47
CA ALA A 571 -5.21 -1.50 23.78
C ALA A 571 -4.77 -1.11 25.20
N ASP A 572 -5.01 -1.98 26.18
CA ASP A 572 -4.63 -1.75 27.59
C ASP A 572 -3.10 -1.77 27.75
N CYS A 573 -2.43 -2.67 27.03
CA CYS A 573 -0.97 -2.70 26.91
C CYS A 573 -0.42 -1.38 26.34
N LEU A 574 -1.02 -0.87 25.27
CA LEU A 574 -0.61 0.38 24.64
C LEU A 574 -0.80 1.55 25.60
N GLU A 575 -1.93 1.61 26.31
CA GLU A 575 -2.18 2.63 27.34
C GLU A 575 -1.12 2.60 28.44
N ALA A 576 -0.76 1.40 28.92
CA ALA A 576 0.28 1.22 29.91
C ALA A 576 1.64 1.71 29.41
N VAL A 577 2.00 1.41 28.16
CA VAL A 577 3.25 1.90 27.55
C VAL A 577 3.22 3.43 27.39
N GLU A 578 2.13 4.01 26.90
CA GLU A 578 2.00 5.47 26.74
C GLU A 578 2.09 6.20 28.10
N LYS A 579 1.58 5.59 29.16
CA LYS A 579 1.63 6.13 30.53
C LYS A 579 3.02 6.03 31.15
N HIS A 580 3.69 4.88 31.02
CA HIS A 580 4.92 4.58 31.76
C HIS A 580 6.20 4.78 30.96
N VAL A 581 6.13 4.73 29.63
CA VAL A 581 7.26 4.85 28.71
C VAL A 581 6.84 5.71 27.49
N PRO A 582 6.49 6.99 27.71
CA PRO A 582 5.97 7.84 26.63
C PRO A 582 6.97 8.06 25.48
N LYS A 583 8.27 7.88 25.76
CA LYS A 583 9.40 7.98 24.83
C LYS A 583 10.52 7.05 25.27
N GLY A 584 11.42 6.69 24.35
CA GLY A 584 12.62 5.91 24.66
C GLY A 584 12.67 4.57 23.94
N LYS A 585 13.57 3.69 24.37
CA LYS A 585 13.79 2.36 23.79
C LYS A 585 12.95 1.31 24.50
N VAL A 586 12.20 0.52 23.75
CA VAL A 586 11.39 -0.57 24.28
C VAL A 586 11.88 -1.88 23.68
N ALA A 587 12.39 -2.76 24.53
CA ALA A 587 12.62 -4.15 24.17
C ALA A 587 11.27 -4.85 24.04
N ILE A 588 11.07 -5.53 22.93
CA ILE A 588 9.85 -6.28 22.65
C ILE A 588 10.17 -7.78 22.76
N ALA A 589 9.35 -8.51 23.50
CA ALA A 589 9.39 -9.96 23.60
C ALA A 589 8.03 -10.53 23.17
N LEU A 590 8.04 -11.44 22.20
CA LEU A 590 6.87 -12.22 21.80
C LEU A 590 7.29 -13.60 21.33
N ASN A 591 6.31 -14.51 21.31
CA ASN A 591 6.44 -15.84 20.70
C ASN A 591 6.56 -15.75 19.18
N GLU A 592 6.46 -16.90 18.49
CA GLU A 592 6.65 -16.99 17.05
C GLU A 592 5.50 -16.39 16.21
N THR A 593 4.54 -15.69 16.79
CA THR A 593 3.30 -15.26 16.16
C THR A 593 3.23 -13.74 15.93
N ALA A 594 2.10 -13.24 15.40
CA ALA A 594 1.89 -11.83 15.04
C ALA A 594 1.81 -10.90 16.24
N GLY A 595 2.86 -10.11 16.46
CA GLY A 595 2.99 -9.22 17.61
C GLY A 595 2.41 -7.81 17.44
N PHE A 596 1.94 -7.41 16.24
CA PHE A 596 1.44 -6.05 15.94
C PHE A 596 2.30 -4.95 16.61
N MET A 597 3.54 -4.79 16.16
CA MET A 597 4.52 -3.94 16.87
C MET A 597 4.31 -2.44 16.63
N TYR A 598 3.83 -2.04 15.45
CA TYR A 598 3.74 -0.63 15.07
C TYR A 598 3.03 0.29 16.09
N PRO A 599 1.90 -0.09 16.72
CA PRO A 599 1.22 0.74 17.70
C PRO A 599 2.15 1.25 18.83
N PHE A 600 3.11 0.41 19.21
CA PHE A 600 4.05 0.68 20.29
C PHE A 600 5.22 1.61 19.92
N LEU A 601 5.40 1.97 18.63
CA LEU A 601 6.29 3.07 18.24
C LEU A 601 5.72 4.44 18.65
N GLY A 602 4.40 4.53 18.84
CA GLY A 602 3.69 5.79 19.08
C GLY A 602 3.32 6.52 17.79
N MET A 603 2.42 7.50 17.91
CA MET A 603 1.90 8.24 16.75
C MET A 603 2.99 9.13 16.12
N HIS A 604 3.93 9.64 16.91
CA HIS A 604 5.07 10.43 16.44
C HIS A 604 6.39 9.64 16.38
N LEU A 605 6.32 8.31 16.44
CA LEU A 605 7.50 7.44 16.50
C LEU A 605 8.42 7.77 17.69
N GLU A 606 7.82 8.13 18.83
CA GLU A 606 8.52 8.57 20.04
C GLU A 606 9.31 7.45 20.73
N ARG A 607 8.98 6.19 20.39
CA ARG A 607 9.57 4.99 20.97
C ARG A 607 10.31 4.21 19.90
N GLU A 608 11.53 3.77 20.20
CA GLU A 608 12.30 2.85 19.37
C GLU A 608 12.04 1.42 19.83
N LEU A 609 11.56 0.55 18.93
CA LEU A 609 11.30 -0.85 19.25
C LEU A 609 12.50 -1.71 18.86
N THR A 610 12.91 -2.59 19.76
CA THR A 610 13.99 -3.57 19.48
C THR A 610 13.56 -4.95 19.94
N TYR A 611 13.53 -5.91 19.03
CA TYR A 611 13.41 -7.33 19.41
C TYR A 611 14.77 -7.84 19.89
N ILE A 612 14.80 -8.51 21.04
CA ILE A 612 16.03 -9.06 21.63
C ILE A 612 15.95 -10.58 21.61
N ASN A 613 16.88 -11.18 20.89
CA ASN A 613 16.96 -12.62 20.74
C ASN A 613 17.27 -13.34 22.06
N ILE A 614 16.60 -14.48 22.30
CA ILE A 614 16.75 -15.29 23.52
C ILE A 614 17.78 -16.43 23.41
N GLY A 615 18.20 -16.81 22.20
CA GLY A 615 19.12 -17.93 22.01
C GLY A 615 20.59 -17.57 22.31
N HIS A 616 21.47 -18.56 22.51
CA HIS A 616 22.90 -18.31 22.75
C HIS A 616 23.60 -17.55 21.59
N ASP A 617 23.23 -17.85 20.34
CA ASP A 617 23.82 -17.22 19.16
C ASP A 617 23.23 -15.83 18.89
N ASP A 618 24.05 -14.92 18.34
CA ASP A 618 23.56 -13.63 17.87
C ASP A 618 22.79 -13.79 16.55
N PHE A 619 21.50 -14.07 16.70
CA PHE A 619 20.58 -14.32 15.62
C PHE A 619 20.25 -13.09 14.76
N ARG A 620 20.92 -11.94 14.90
CA ARG A 620 20.89 -10.88 13.87
C ARG A 620 21.35 -11.39 12.49
N LEU A 621 22.02 -12.55 12.46
CA LEU A 621 22.44 -13.27 11.26
C LEU A 621 21.49 -14.42 10.86
N HIS A 622 20.26 -14.50 11.40
CA HIS A 622 19.35 -15.64 11.20
C HIS A 622 18.96 -15.90 9.74
N TYR A 623 19.19 -14.96 8.81
CA TYR A 623 19.07 -15.23 7.38
C TYR A 623 19.92 -16.43 6.93
N MET A 624 20.99 -16.75 7.67
CA MET A 624 21.82 -17.94 7.48
C MET A 624 21.19 -19.22 8.05
N PHE A 625 20.25 -19.10 9.00
CA PHE A 625 19.56 -20.24 9.63
C PHE A 625 18.04 -20.04 9.80
N PRO A 626 17.25 -19.70 8.77
CA PRO A 626 15.86 -19.23 8.95
C PRO A 626 14.90 -20.27 9.55
N MET A 627 15.31 -21.55 9.51
CA MET A 627 14.60 -22.66 10.14
C MET A 627 15.05 -22.97 11.56
N ALA A 628 16.20 -22.48 12.02
CA ALA A 628 16.54 -22.59 13.43
C ALA A 628 15.50 -21.79 14.23
N ASN A 629 14.96 -22.42 15.27
CA ASN A 629 14.08 -21.73 16.19
C ASN A 629 15.00 -20.97 17.17
N PRO A 630 15.05 -19.63 17.16
CA PRO A 630 15.86 -18.88 18.11
C PRO A 630 15.44 -19.15 19.56
N ARG A 631 14.23 -19.69 19.74
CA ARG A 631 13.64 -20.10 21.01
C ARG A 631 13.86 -21.57 21.34
N ALA A 632 14.50 -22.38 20.48
CA ALA A 632 14.83 -23.78 20.81
C ALA A 632 16.06 -23.92 21.73
N SER A 633 16.91 -22.89 21.80
CA SER A 633 18.12 -22.85 22.64
C SER A 633 18.08 -21.67 23.60
N GLU A 634 17.01 -21.57 24.39
CA GLU A 634 16.80 -20.50 25.36
C GLU A 634 18.02 -20.32 26.30
N ASP A 635 18.63 -19.13 26.30
CA ASP A 635 19.76 -18.78 27.17
C ASP A 635 19.43 -17.48 27.90
N LYS A 636 18.94 -17.63 29.14
CA LYS A 636 18.54 -16.51 30.00
C LYS A 636 19.67 -15.50 30.21
N GLU A 637 20.90 -15.96 30.45
CA GLU A 637 22.02 -15.09 30.78
C GLU A 637 22.53 -14.34 29.54
N ALA A 638 22.57 -15.00 28.38
CA ALA A 638 22.85 -14.33 27.11
C ALA A 638 21.78 -13.29 26.78
N TRP A 639 20.50 -13.62 26.96
CA TRP A 639 19.40 -12.68 26.75
C TRP A 639 19.50 -11.46 27.68
N ILE A 640 19.69 -11.65 28.99
CA ILE A 640 19.86 -10.55 29.95
C ILE A 640 21.04 -9.67 29.55
N ARG A 641 22.19 -10.25 29.18
CA ARG A 641 23.35 -9.48 28.71
C ARG A 641 22.99 -8.59 27.52
N ARG A 642 22.31 -9.14 26.52
CA ARG A 642 21.88 -8.37 25.34
C ARG A 642 20.84 -7.29 25.67
N VAL A 643 19.94 -7.56 26.61
CA VAL A 643 19.03 -6.53 27.15
C VAL A 643 19.84 -5.40 27.74
N MET A 644 20.85 -5.68 28.57
CA MET A 644 21.70 -4.63 29.15
C MET A 644 22.52 -3.89 28.08
N ASP A 645 23.05 -4.59 27.09
CA ASP A 645 23.84 -4.02 25.99
C ASP A 645 22.99 -3.10 25.10
N ALA A 646 21.76 -3.50 24.77
CA ALA A 646 20.81 -2.65 24.04
C ALA A 646 20.36 -1.44 24.85
N SER A 647 20.47 -1.51 26.18
CA SER A 647 20.05 -0.50 27.16
C SER A 647 18.63 0.05 26.91
N PRO A 648 17.59 -0.80 26.78
CA PRO A 648 16.22 -0.32 26.65
C PRO A 648 15.72 0.26 27.98
N ASP A 649 14.79 1.20 27.90
CA ASP A 649 14.13 1.80 29.06
C ASP A 649 13.07 0.87 29.65
N ALA A 650 12.48 0.01 28.82
CA ALA A 650 11.47 -0.94 29.21
C ALA A 650 11.51 -2.24 28.41
N LEU A 651 10.98 -3.30 29.01
CA LEU A 651 10.64 -4.56 28.37
C LEU A 651 9.12 -4.69 28.29
N LEU A 652 8.61 -4.83 27.07
CA LEU A 652 7.22 -5.17 26.80
C LEU A 652 7.16 -6.61 26.31
N VAL A 653 6.53 -7.47 27.12
CA VAL A 653 6.26 -8.86 26.76
C VAL A 653 4.82 -8.96 26.26
N LEU A 654 4.63 -9.45 25.04
CA LEU A 654 3.34 -9.60 24.38
C LEU A 654 3.00 -11.08 24.22
N ARG A 655 1.76 -11.44 24.51
CA ARG A 655 1.15 -12.74 24.25
C ARG A 655 0.15 -12.59 23.12
N VAL A 656 0.33 -13.39 22.07
CA VAL A 656 -0.55 -13.36 20.90
C VAL A 656 -1.69 -14.35 21.08
N THR A 657 -2.84 -14.01 20.51
CA THR A 657 -4.01 -14.88 20.50
C THR A 657 -3.74 -16.21 19.79
N GLY A 658 -3.98 -17.30 20.49
CA GLY A 658 -3.73 -18.66 20.01
C GLY A 658 -2.51 -19.32 20.63
N ASP A 659 -1.59 -18.55 21.22
CA ASP A 659 -0.46 -19.10 21.95
C ASP A 659 -0.87 -19.52 23.36
N ARG A 660 -0.66 -20.80 23.66
CA ARG A 660 -0.93 -21.35 25.00
C ARG A 660 0.09 -20.85 26.02
N ASP A 661 1.34 -20.70 25.59
CA ASP A 661 2.46 -20.41 26.49
C ASP A 661 2.86 -18.94 26.46
N GLU A 662 3.22 -18.40 27.62
CA GLU A 662 3.77 -17.06 27.72
C GLU A 662 5.23 -17.04 27.23
N PRO A 663 5.71 -15.93 26.62
CA PRO A 663 7.11 -15.80 26.29
C PRO A 663 7.97 -15.94 27.56
N VAL A 664 9.00 -16.80 27.51
CA VAL A 664 9.87 -17.12 28.66
C VAL A 664 10.55 -15.90 29.27
N GLU A 665 10.71 -14.82 28.50
CA GLU A 665 11.21 -13.52 28.91
C GLU A 665 10.39 -12.93 30.06
N LYS A 666 9.07 -13.19 30.11
CA LYS A 666 8.22 -12.75 31.23
C LYS A 666 8.64 -13.43 32.53
N ARG A 667 8.85 -14.75 32.52
CA ARG A 667 9.31 -15.51 33.67
C ARG A 667 10.68 -15.00 34.12
N TRP A 668 11.62 -14.82 33.19
CA TRP A 668 12.95 -14.30 33.51
C TRP A 668 12.93 -12.90 34.09
N ALA A 669 12.07 -12.01 33.58
CA ALA A 669 11.88 -10.67 34.12
C ALA A 669 11.32 -10.70 35.55
N ILE A 670 10.38 -11.60 35.85
CA ILE A 670 9.83 -11.79 37.21
C ILE A 670 10.91 -12.32 38.18
N GLU A 671 11.80 -13.20 37.72
CA GLU A 671 12.91 -13.75 38.52
C GLU A 671 14.01 -12.72 38.80
N ARG A 672 14.15 -11.70 37.96
CA ARG A 672 15.22 -10.67 38.03
C ARG A 672 14.66 -9.29 38.36
N GLN A 673 13.97 -9.19 39.49
CA GLN A 673 13.38 -7.92 39.96
C GLN A 673 14.43 -6.84 40.28
N ASP A 674 15.70 -7.23 40.45
CA ASP A 674 16.84 -6.34 40.54
C ASP A 674 17.05 -5.53 39.25
N ILE A 675 16.69 -6.11 38.09
CA ILE A 675 16.77 -5.47 36.77
C ILE A 675 15.40 -4.96 36.32
N PHE A 676 14.34 -5.78 36.48
CA PHE A 676 13.04 -5.54 35.87
C PHE A 676 11.98 -5.17 36.91
N LYS A 677 11.52 -3.92 36.89
CA LYS A 677 10.42 -3.46 37.74
C LYS A 677 9.09 -3.54 36.99
N LYS A 678 8.22 -4.46 37.39
CA LYS A 678 6.89 -4.62 36.79
C LYS A 678 6.02 -3.37 37.01
N MET A 679 5.46 -2.83 35.94
CA MET A 679 4.56 -1.67 35.96
C MET A 679 3.12 -2.02 35.62
N PHE A 680 2.93 -2.97 34.71
CA PHE A 680 1.63 -3.39 34.22
C PHE A 680 1.65 -4.87 33.86
N GLN A 681 0.52 -5.55 34.08
CA GLN A 681 0.32 -6.93 33.67
C GLN A 681 -1.18 -7.17 33.52
N ASP A 682 -1.55 -7.78 32.41
CA ASP A 682 -2.88 -8.36 32.17
C ASP A 682 -2.71 -9.79 31.59
N GLU A 683 -3.75 -10.31 30.94
CA GLU A 683 -3.75 -11.62 30.29
C GLU A 683 -2.84 -11.68 29.05
N TRP A 684 -2.60 -10.54 28.40
CA TRP A 684 -2.06 -10.45 27.05
C TRP A 684 -0.70 -9.76 26.97
N CYS A 685 -0.29 -9.04 28.01
CA CYS A 685 1.02 -8.45 28.06
C CYS A 685 1.53 -8.20 29.48
N SER A 686 2.81 -7.88 29.56
CA SER A 686 3.46 -7.39 30.78
C SER A 686 4.47 -6.33 30.41
N LEU A 687 4.47 -5.23 31.15
CA LEU A 687 5.40 -4.13 30.98
C LEU A 687 6.31 -4.02 32.21
N PHE A 688 7.61 -4.01 31.97
CA PHE A 688 8.64 -3.86 32.99
C PHE A 688 9.52 -2.66 32.65
N LEU A 689 9.81 -1.80 33.62
CA LEU A 689 10.88 -0.81 33.51
C LEU A 689 12.22 -1.48 33.81
N ILE A 690 13.26 -1.10 33.08
CA ILE A 690 14.59 -1.69 33.21
C ILE A 690 15.48 -0.74 34.01
N ASN A 691 16.00 -1.23 35.13
CA ASN A 691 17.00 -0.52 35.91
C ASN A 691 18.38 -0.76 35.28
N THR A 692 18.84 0.15 34.45
CA THR A 692 20.16 0.07 33.82
C THR A 692 21.31 0.45 34.76
N GLY A 693 21.02 0.83 36.02
CA GLY A 693 22.02 1.32 36.98
C GLY A 693 22.64 2.67 36.61
N ARG A 694 22.23 3.30 35.50
CA ARG A 694 22.77 4.59 35.02
C ARG A 694 22.08 5.82 35.63
N GLY A 695 20.98 5.65 36.36
CA GLY A 695 20.11 6.73 36.85
C GLY A 695 20.44 7.33 38.23
N GLY A 696 21.65 7.11 38.76
CA GLY A 696 22.07 7.58 40.09
C GLY A 696 23.12 8.69 40.08
N LYS A 697 23.25 9.49 39.01
CA LYS A 697 24.17 10.63 38.93
C LYS A 697 23.48 11.90 38.48
#